data_AF-A0A398CSV4-F1
#
_entry.id   AF-A0A398CSV4-F1
#
_cell.length_a   1.000
_cell.length_b   1.000
_cell.length_c   1.000
_cell.angle_alpha   90.00
_cell.angle_beta   90.00
_cell.angle_gamma   90.00
#
_symmetry.space_group_name_H-M   'P 1'
#
loop_
_entity.id
_entity.type
_entity.pdbx_description
1 polymer ?
#
loop_
_entity_poly.entity_id
_entity_poly.type
_entity_poly.pdbx_seq_one_letter_code
_entity_poly.pdbx_strand_id
1 'polypeptide(L)'
;MLATSVPLNAGWLAVPVAHAADAKAATVTYKLVKQSEAIVTSGVKQINYAWTPSVAAKTTEMLHVLQIDLTNKYVNLNAMAGKAGSVTTGQSVTAMAKETGAVAGVNGDVFNTATEGAPMGAQIESGKLVVSTSQLKGMYAFALTKDKKPVIDLFTFQGTVTAAGGATFALAGMNKSAYKTEPDKAYSHVDALYMYTSDWTASERPTASATKATEALVVNGVVTEVSASGTPIATPIPENGYILRGHGKAAAFITGSLKAGDKVTSTYTLKSQTTGESYKESDFQMMVGGHTILLDQGKAAAFSRDINGVSGSADRARTAVGYSKDGKTAYLVTVEENGGREGVTLKELQQMLLQLGVWKAVNLDGGGSTTMVSRPLGEYTASLTHPTSYGTTQRLVSNGIGVYTTAPKGTIKGITATSGATTLFIGQQTTFQVKAYDSYYNPVDKLGFEATWKISGGIGTFKDGVLTAAKAGKATVSVKAGTASSEVGVEVIGASQIERLTVDSGSVILRPGAVISVPVKARLKDGREISVPASSLQWEFKGFEAKASGGKLTVTSVEPGITAGYAIARYDGLGTAAILAPGSEKVLADFEDAATPVSFSALPAETTGTASIIGGVPGRETSNVLSLYYDFTYGKGSRFAYANLLGADGKGIAIDGNPSALTLDVLGDSSFNWIRGEFVDSKGKQVLVDIARTIDWSGWKSIKVDLTKASLTTPARLTKLYVVNLEQDQDERALQGELAFDNVAIQYPPAAYVPVKPTIVLGVGKKQATLNGKTIELTTAPFTVNGVNYLPLRFVADALGAQVFWDNAARRVTVLREDSIIELWVGNSEITANGVRKKVIAAPINKNGSVYVPVRVISEQLGQTVGWEPKTKTITIR
;
A
#
# COMPACT_ATOMS: atom_id res chain seq x y z
N MET A 1 -22.90 -33.98 67.16
CA MET A 1 -24.19 -34.65 66.89
C MET A 1 -24.61 -34.22 65.48
N LEU A 2 -24.20 -34.97 64.46
CA LEU A 2 -24.96 -36.06 63.78
C LEU A 2 -26.13 -35.47 62.96
N ALA A 3 -25.96 -35.29 61.63
CA ALA A 3 -26.22 -36.26 60.54
C ALA A 3 -27.74 -36.32 60.22
N THR A 4 -28.27 -36.36 59.00
CA THR A 4 -27.91 -37.05 57.74
C THR A 4 -28.82 -36.51 56.60
N SER A 5 -28.34 -36.48 55.36
CA SER A 5 -29.09 -37.07 54.23
C SER A 5 -28.15 -37.41 53.07
N VAL A 6 -28.19 -38.67 52.67
CA VAL A 6 -27.43 -39.32 51.60
C VAL A 6 -28.26 -39.24 50.31
N PRO A 7 -27.61 -39.25 49.13
CA PRO A 7 -28.08 -40.23 48.13
C PRO A 7 -26.96 -41.10 47.56
N LEU A 8 -27.33 -42.35 47.34
CA LEU A 8 -26.58 -43.41 46.67
C LEU A 8 -26.63 -43.27 45.14
N ASN A 9 -25.55 -43.75 44.53
CA ASN A 9 -25.28 -43.95 43.10
C ASN A 9 -26.33 -44.77 42.32
N ALA A 10 -26.45 -44.46 41.02
CA ALA A 10 -26.54 -45.46 39.96
C ALA A 10 -25.88 -44.90 38.68
N GLY A 11 -24.87 -45.60 38.17
CA GLY A 11 -23.94 -45.13 37.14
C GLY A 11 -24.47 -45.19 35.71
N TRP A 12 -23.80 -44.43 34.84
CA TRP A 12 -23.79 -44.60 33.40
C TRP A 12 -22.33 -44.70 32.93
N LEU A 13 -22.05 -45.73 32.14
CA LEU A 13 -20.76 -46.05 31.55
C LEU A 13 -20.25 -44.90 30.68
N ALA A 14 -19.12 -44.30 31.05
CA ALA A 14 -18.35 -43.43 30.17
C ALA A 14 -17.50 -44.29 29.22
N VAL A 15 -17.87 -44.30 27.94
CA VAL A 15 -17.01 -44.77 26.85
C VAL A 15 -15.80 -43.82 26.79
N PRO A 16 -14.55 -44.32 26.76
CA PRO A 16 -13.41 -43.44 26.60
C PRO A 16 -13.43 -42.87 25.17
N VAL A 17 -13.81 -41.60 25.05
CA VAL A 17 -13.54 -40.84 23.82
C VAL A 17 -12.04 -40.65 23.77
N ALA A 18 -11.39 -41.41 22.88
CA ALA A 18 -10.01 -41.15 22.50
C ALA A 18 -9.93 -39.68 22.06
N HIS A 19 -9.26 -38.85 22.85
CA HIS A 19 -8.84 -37.54 22.37
C HIS A 19 -7.92 -37.81 21.18
N ALA A 20 -8.39 -37.42 19.99
CA ALA A 20 -7.51 -37.30 18.84
C ALA A 20 -6.34 -36.43 19.29
N ALA A 21 -5.13 -36.99 19.26
CA ALA A 21 -3.92 -36.23 19.50
C ALA A 21 -3.96 -35.02 18.56
N ASP A 22 -3.87 -33.82 19.12
CA ASP A 22 -3.71 -32.58 18.36
C ASP A 22 -2.61 -32.81 17.32
N ALA A 23 -3.00 -32.87 16.05
CA ALA A 23 -2.06 -32.90 14.96
C ALA A 23 -1.29 -31.58 15.03
N LYS A 24 -0.05 -31.61 15.56
CA LYS A 24 0.88 -30.48 15.47
C LYS A 24 0.87 -30.00 14.03
N ALA A 25 0.38 -28.78 13.81
CA ALA A 25 0.40 -28.14 12.50
C ALA A 25 1.82 -28.26 11.93
N ALA A 26 1.93 -28.81 10.73
CA ALA A 26 3.23 -28.99 10.08
C ALA A 26 3.96 -27.63 10.02
N THR A 27 5.22 -27.61 10.45
CA THR A 27 6.04 -26.40 10.41
C THR A 27 6.18 -25.94 8.96
N VAL A 28 5.73 -24.72 8.66
CA VAL A 28 5.89 -24.12 7.33
C VAL A 28 7.38 -23.91 7.09
N THR A 29 7.89 -24.45 5.98
CA THR A 29 9.26 -24.20 5.52
C THR A 29 9.21 -23.22 4.36
N TYR A 30 10.32 -22.53 4.11
CA TYR A 30 10.40 -21.51 3.05
C TYR A 30 11.64 -21.69 2.20
N LYS A 31 11.52 -21.34 0.91
CA LYS A 31 12.62 -21.35 -0.04
C LYS A 31 12.76 -19.98 -0.69
N LEU A 32 14.01 -19.52 -0.80
CA LEU A 32 14.34 -18.35 -1.56
C LEU A 32 14.55 -18.72 -3.05
N VAL A 33 13.75 -18.13 -3.93
CA VAL A 33 13.74 -18.45 -5.37
C VAL A 33 13.98 -17.19 -6.19
N LYS A 34 15.10 -17.14 -6.91
CA LYS A 34 15.44 -16.00 -7.79
C LYS A 34 14.38 -15.82 -8.88
N GLN A 35 13.86 -14.60 -8.99
CA GLN A 35 12.85 -14.21 -9.98
C GLN A 35 13.46 -13.45 -11.16
N SER A 36 14.32 -12.47 -10.88
CA SER A 36 14.94 -11.63 -11.90
C SER A 36 16.27 -11.04 -11.44
N GLU A 37 17.07 -10.60 -12.39
CA GLU A 37 18.33 -9.89 -12.17
C GLU A 37 18.45 -8.77 -13.21
N ALA A 38 18.85 -7.59 -12.76
CA ALA A 38 19.14 -6.45 -13.61
C ALA A 38 20.47 -5.81 -13.20
N ILE A 39 21.24 -5.34 -14.16
CA ILE A 39 22.48 -4.59 -13.90
C ILE A 39 22.10 -3.12 -13.66
N VAL A 40 22.64 -2.53 -12.61
CA VAL A 40 22.44 -1.09 -12.30
C VAL A 40 23.60 -0.26 -12.83
N THR A 41 24.82 -0.71 -12.56
CA THR A 41 26.08 -0.16 -13.07
C THR A 41 27.15 -1.26 -13.02
N SER A 42 28.34 -1.01 -13.58
CA SER A 42 29.49 -1.92 -13.42
C SER A 42 29.73 -2.23 -11.94
N GLY A 43 29.68 -3.51 -11.56
CA GLY A 43 29.87 -3.96 -10.18
C GLY A 43 28.62 -3.95 -9.29
N VAL A 44 27.44 -3.57 -9.82
CA VAL A 44 26.19 -3.54 -9.04
C VAL A 44 25.05 -4.20 -9.80
N LYS A 45 24.37 -5.13 -9.12
CA LYS A 45 23.19 -5.82 -9.63
C LYS A 45 22.03 -5.67 -8.68
N GLN A 46 20.83 -5.49 -9.21
CA GLN A 46 19.58 -5.68 -8.49
C GLN A 46 19.06 -7.09 -8.77
N ILE A 47 18.74 -7.85 -7.73
CA ILE A 47 18.22 -9.21 -7.82
C ILE A 47 16.94 -9.30 -6.99
N ASN A 48 15.89 -9.83 -7.58
CA ASN A 48 14.61 -10.04 -6.89
C ASN A 48 14.44 -11.53 -6.62
N TYR A 49 14.00 -11.88 -5.42
CA TYR A 49 13.72 -13.24 -4.99
C TYR A 49 12.31 -13.35 -4.42
N ALA A 50 11.67 -14.48 -4.67
CA ALA A 50 10.44 -14.88 -4.01
C ALA A 50 10.78 -15.71 -2.76
N TRP A 51 10.14 -15.39 -1.64
CA TRP A 51 10.20 -16.17 -0.42
C TRP A 51 8.97 -17.07 -0.36
N THR A 52 9.12 -18.27 -0.90
CA THR A 52 8.00 -19.15 -1.20
C THR A 52 7.76 -20.12 -0.04
N PRO A 53 6.57 -20.11 0.59
CA PRO A 53 6.22 -21.07 1.64
C PRO A 53 5.95 -22.46 1.07
N SER A 54 6.15 -23.49 1.89
CA SER A 54 5.82 -24.88 1.56
C SER A 54 4.31 -25.15 1.56
N VAL A 55 3.50 -24.20 2.05
CA VAL A 55 2.03 -24.29 2.09
C VAL A 55 1.41 -23.18 1.24
N ALA A 56 0.48 -23.54 0.36
CA ALA A 56 -0.14 -22.60 -0.58
C ALA A 56 -1.06 -21.55 0.09
N ALA A 57 -1.44 -21.74 1.36
CA ALA A 57 -2.28 -20.81 2.11
C ALA A 57 -1.52 -19.58 2.64
N LYS A 58 -0.19 -19.63 2.69
CA LYS A 58 0.66 -18.49 3.07
C LYS A 58 1.05 -17.71 1.80
N THR A 59 1.03 -16.39 1.89
CA THR A 59 1.44 -15.51 0.79
C THR A 59 2.94 -15.67 0.50
N THR A 60 3.32 -15.54 -0.77
CA THR A 60 4.72 -15.46 -1.18
C THR A 60 5.20 -14.01 -1.05
N GLU A 61 6.21 -13.80 -0.21
CA GLU A 61 6.81 -12.49 0.03
C GLU A 61 7.93 -12.20 -1.00
N MET A 62 8.26 -10.93 -1.19
CA MET A 62 9.28 -10.49 -2.17
C MET A 62 10.45 -9.82 -1.48
N LEU A 63 11.65 -10.30 -1.83
CA LEU A 63 12.94 -9.80 -1.36
C LEU A 63 13.69 -9.15 -2.52
N HIS A 64 14.18 -7.94 -2.31
CA HIS A 64 14.96 -7.19 -3.29
C HIS A 64 16.37 -6.97 -2.75
N VAL A 65 17.37 -7.20 -3.61
CA VAL A 65 18.78 -7.21 -3.21
C VAL A 65 19.59 -6.36 -4.18
N LEU A 66 20.27 -5.34 -3.67
CA LEU A 66 21.40 -4.73 -4.37
C LEU A 66 22.66 -5.49 -3.94
N GLN A 67 23.22 -6.28 -4.86
CA GLN A 67 24.49 -6.95 -4.70
C GLN A 67 25.60 -6.08 -5.26
N ILE A 68 26.55 -5.70 -4.40
CA ILE A 68 27.57 -4.70 -4.68
C ILE A 68 28.96 -5.34 -4.56
N ASP A 69 29.73 -5.32 -5.65
CA ASP A 69 31.13 -5.74 -5.69
C ASP A 69 32.04 -4.62 -5.15
N LEU A 70 32.54 -4.79 -3.93
CA LEU A 70 33.43 -3.84 -3.26
C LEU A 70 34.84 -3.83 -3.84
N THR A 71 35.21 -4.84 -4.65
CA THR A 71 36.50 -4.85 -5.37
C THR A 71 36.47 -4.02 -6.65
N ASN A 72 35.28 -3.64 -7.11
CA ASN A 72 35.15 -2.77 -8.26
C ASN A 72 35.61 -1.35 -7.91
N LYS A 73 36.68 -0.88 -8.58
CA LYS A 73 37.25 0.45 -8.33
C LYS A 73 36.29 1.61 -8.62
N TYR A 74 35.26 1.40 -9.44
CA TYR A 74 34.30 2.42 -9.83
C TYR A 74 33.11 2.52 -8.89
N VAL A 75 32.84 1.52 -8.05
CA VAL A 75 31.69 1.52 -7.14
C VAL A 75 32.09 2.00 -5.78
N ASN A 76 31.32 2.92 -5.21
CA ASN A 76 31.48 3.40 -3.84
C ASN A 76 30.15 3.35 -3.10
N LEU A 77 30.21 3.16 -1.79
CA LEU A 77 29.07 3.33 -0.89
C LEU A 77 29.29 4.58 -0.05
N ASN A 78 28.22 5.30 0.23
CA ASN A 78 28.23 6.41 1.17
C ASN A 78 26.92 6.50 1.95
N ALA A 79 26.98 7.15 3.11
CA ALA A 79 25.75 7.58 3.77
C ALA A 79 25.10 8.69 2.94
N MET A 80 23.78 8.68 2.87
CA MET A 80 22.98 9.81 2.38
C MET A 80 22.32 10.45 3.59
N ALA A 81 22.40 11.77 3.72
CA ALA A 81 21.70 12.51 4.77
C ALA A 81 20.33 12.99 4.29
N GLY A 82 19.58 13.60 5.20
CA GLY A 82 18.36 14.33 4.91
C GLY A 82 18.59 15.54 3.99
N LYS A 83 17.53 16.31 3.78
CA LYS A 83 17.50 17.41 2.81
C LYS A 83 18.68 18.37 3.01
N ALA A 84 19.43 18.62 1.93
CA ALA A 84 20.60 19.50 1.93
C ALA A 84 21.70 19.09 2.93
N GLY A 85 21.88 17.79 3.17
CA GLY A 85 22.88 17.27 4.10
C GLY A 85 22.43 17.31 5.58
N SER A 86 21.21 17.76 5.86
CA SER A 86 20.72 17.94 7.23
C SER A 86 20.51 16.61 7.94
N VAL A 87 20.94 16.54 9.19
CA VAL A 87 20.63 15.42 10.10
C VAL A 87 19.28 15.58 10.78
N THR A 88 18.63 16.74 10.67
CA THR A 88 17.35 17.08 11.33
C THR A 88 16.21 17.38 10.36
N THR A 89 16.39 17.09 9.08
CA THR A 89 15.36 17.33 8.06
C THR A 89 15.27 16.13 7.15
N GLY A 90 14.31 15.24 7.40
CA GLY A 90 14.15 14.02 6.63
C GLY A 90 13.86 14.26 5.14
N GLN A 91 14.19 13.26 4.32
CA GLN A 91 13.97 13.28 2.87
C GLN A 91 13.61 11.87 2.39
N SER A 92 12.91 11.76 1.25
CA SER A 92 12.68 10.44 0.66
C SER A 92 13.97 9.88 0.06
N VAL A 93 14.17 8.57 0.09
CA VAL A 93 15.38 7.92 -0.44
C VAL A 93 15.58 8.23 -1.93
N THR A 94 14.50 8.35 -2.71
CA THR A 94 14.60 8.77 -4.12
C THR A 94 15.15 10.19 -4.25
N ALA A 95 14.71 11.12 -3.40
CA ALA A 95 15.18 12.49 -3.45
C ALA A 95 16.63 12.59 -2.93
N MET A 96 17.01 11.84 -1.90
CA MET A 96 18.41 11.72 -1.43
C MET A 96 19.33 11.19 -2.53
N ALA A 97 18.91 10.13 -3.23
CA ALA A 97 19.69 9.56 -4.33
C ALA A 97 19.85 10.55 -5.49
N LYS A 98 18.78 11.30 -5.82
CA LYS A 98 18.83 12.36 -6.83
C LYS A 98 19.77 13.49 -6.42
N GLU A 99 19.70 13.94 -5.17
CA GLU A 99 20.47 15.06 -4.63
C GLU A 99 21.97 14.73 -4.59
N THR A 100 22.31 13.51 -4.17
CA THR A 100 23.71 13.07 -4.02
C THR A 100 24.30 12.45 -5.29
N GLY A 101 23.47 12.14 -6.29
CA GLY A 101 23.89 11.46 -7.52
C GLY A 101 24.08 9.94 -7.36
N ALA A 102 23.47 9.33 -6.35
CA ALA A 102 23.49 7.88 -6.18
C ALA A 102 22.72 7.18 -7.32
N VAL A 103 23.27 6.08 -7.82
CA VAL A 103 22.64 5.25 -8.86
C VAL A 103 21.75 4.16 -8.28
N ALA A 104 21.84 3.89 -6.98
CA ALA A 104 20.93 3.07 -6.22
C ALA A 104 21.04 3.40 -4.73
N GLY A 105 20.11 2.93 -3.91
CA GLY A 105 20.19 3.09 -2.46
C GLY A 105 19.00 2.54 -1.71
N VAL A 106 19.13 2.51 -0.40
CA VAL A 106 18.07 2.13 0.55
C VAL A 106 17.98 3.14 1.70
N ASN A 107 16.90 3.13 2.47
CA ASN A 107 16.84 3.86 3.74
C ASN A 107 17.86 3.29 4.75
N GLY A 108 18.18 4.08 5.77
CA GLY A 108 19.28 3.79 6.68
C GLY A 108 18.82 3.49 8.11
N ASP A 109 19.37 4.27 9.02
CA ASP A 109 19.30 4.12 10.47
C ASP A 109 17.88 4.32 11.02
N VAL A 110 17.66 3.77 12.23
CA VAL A 110 16.52 4.18 13.05
C VAL A 110 16.76 5.61 13.56
N PHE A 111 15.70 6.40 13.67
CA PHE A 111 15.80 7.81 13.99
C PHE A 111 14.72 8.26 14.97
N ASN A 112 14.96 9.38 15.64
CA ASN A 112 14.02 9.89 16.63
C ASN A 112 12.84 10.61 15.94
N THR A 113 11.74 9.91 15.76
CA THR A 113 10.52 10.42 15.12
C THR A 113 9.68 11.32 16.04
N ALA A 114 9.99 11.37 17.34
CA ALA A 114 9.26 12.16 18.32
C ALA A 114 9.83 13.59 18.51
N THR A 115 11.06 13.86 18.05
CA THR A 115 11.70 15.18 18.20
C THR A 115 12.31 15.67 16.87
N GLU A 116 13.58 16.05 16.82
CA GLU A 116 14.23 16.71 15.68
C GLU A 116 14.52 15.78 14.49
N GLY A 117 14.12 14.51 14.54
CA GLY A 117 14.28 13.58 13.41
C GLY A 117 15.68 13.00 13.25
N ALA A 118 16.61 13.23 14.18
CA ALA A 118 18.01 12.84 14.02
C ALA A 118 18.27 11.33 14.11
N PRO A 119 19.26 10.78 13.37
CA PRO A 119 19.66 9.39 13.47
C PRO A 119 20.07 8.97 14.88
N MET A 120 19.65 7.78 15.32
CA MET A 120 19.98 7.27 16.66
C MET A 120 21.36 6.61 16.72
N GLY A 121 21.80 5.96 15.66
CA GLY A 121 23.16 5.43 15.49
C GLY A 121 24.14 6.48 14.96
N ALA A 122 25.35 6.03 14.61
CA ALA A 122 26.38 6.89 14.05
C ALA A 122 26.21 7.05 12.53
N GLN A 123 26.61 8.20 12.02
CA GLN A 123 26.68 8.46 10.58
C GLN A 123 28.03 9.09 10.24
N ILE A 124 28.73 8.47 9.30
CA ILE A 124 29.93 9.02 8.66
C ILE A 124 29.63 9.16 7.19
N GLU A 125 29.88 10.34 6.65
CA GLU A 125 29.77 10.64 5.22
C GLU A 125 31.14 11.05 4.70
N SER A 126 31.66 10.33 3.70
CA SER A 126 32.96 10.64 3.07
C SER A 126 34.11 10.82 4.07
N GLY A 127 34.11 10.05 5.17
CA GLY A 127 35.12 10.15 6.24
C GLY A 127 34.97 11.31 7.22
N LYS A 128 33.83 12.03 7.18
CA LYS A 128 33.42 13.03 8.19
C LYS A 128 32.35 12.43 9.10
N LEU A 129 32.55 12.45 10.41
CA LEU A 129 31.51 12.11 11.38
C LEU A 129 30.48 13.24 11.38
N VAL A 130 29.24 12.90 11.02
CA VAL A 130 28.13 13.85 11.03
C VAL A 130 27.16 13.57 12.18
N VAL A 131 27.10 12.34 12.69
CA VAL A 131 26.32 11.98 13.89
C VAL A 131 27.11 10.93 14.69
N SER A 132 27.28 11.14 16.00
CA SER A 132 27.99 10.17 16.86
C SER A 132 27.15 8.93 17.18
N THR A 133 27.71 7.94 17.87
CA THR A 133 26.91 6.84 18.45
C THR A 133 26.06 7.34 19.62
N SER A 134 24.90 6.74 19.86
CA SER A 134 24.18 6.91 21.14
C SER A 134 24.67 5.90 22.18
N GLN A 135 24.54 6.24 23.46
CA GLN A 135 24.77 5.32 24.58
C GLN A 135 23.59 4.34 24.75
N LEU A 136 23.44 3.46 23.77
CA LEU A 136 22.39 2.46 23.67
C LEU A 136 23.01 1.07 23.53
N LYS A 137 22.48 0.09 24.26
CA LYS A 137 23.04 -1.26 24.27
C LYS A 137 22.71 -1.97 22.96
N GLY A 138 23.72 -2.52 22.29
CA GLY A 138 23.51 -3.44 21.17
C GLY A 138 23.11 -2.80 19.84
N MET A 139 23.28 -1.48 19.67
CA MET A 139 23.08 -0.74 18.42
C MET A 139 24.23 -0.94 17.44
N TYR A 140 24.12 -1.95 16.57
CA TYR A 140 25.14 -2.23 15.55
C TYR A 140 25.10 -1.18 14.43
N ALA A 141 26.27 -0.85 13.88
CA ALA A 141 26.40 -0.02 12.68
C ALA A 141 27.04 -0.84 11.55
N PHE A 142 26.69 -0.49 10.31
CA PHE A 142 27.44 -0.89 9.14
C PHE A 142 28.40 0.24 8.75
N ALA A 143 29.67 -0.10 8.52
CA ALA A 143 30.68 0.82 8.07
C ALA A 143 31.45 0.24 6.89
N LEU A 144 31.95 1.14 6.05
CA LEU A 144 32.94 0.82 5.03
C LEU A 144 34.19 1.63 5.35
N THR A 145 35.29 0.94 5.59
CA THR A 145 36.62 1.57 5.75
C THR A 145 37.06 2.26 4.45
N LYS A 146 38.05 3.17 4.54
CA LYS A 146 38.58 3.90 3.38
C LYS A 146 39.18 2.98 2.31
N ASP A 147 39.66 1.79 2.71
CA ASP A 147 40.16 0.74 1.82
C ASP A 147 39.06 -0.27 1.39
N LYS A 148 37.78 0.10 1.55
CA LYS A 148 36.59 -0.67 1.13
C LYS A 148 36.39 -2.00 1.84
N LYS A 149 36.91 -2.18 3.06
CA LYS A 149 36.57 -3.34 3.90
C LYS A 149 35.26 -3.08 4.66
N PRO A 150 34.23 -3.93 4.50
CA PRO A 150 32.98 -3.78 5.23
C PRO A 150 33.13 -4.25 6.68
N VAL A 151 32.52 -3.51 7.60
CA VAL A 151 32.52 -3.77 9.04
C VAL A 151 31.09 -3.68 9.55
N ILE A 152 30.67 -4.64 10.37
CA ILE A 152 29.45 -4.56 11.16
C ILE A 152 29.86 -4.77 12.60
N ASP A 153 29.70 -3.72 13.42
CA ASP A 153 30.19 -3.72 14.79
C ASP A 153 29.41 -2.72 15.67
N LEU A 154 29.62 -2.82 16.97
CA LEU A 154 29.26 -1.84 17.98
C LEU A 154 30.40 -0.85 18.16
N PHE A 155 30.08 0.44 18.12
CA PHE A 155 31.05 1.51 18.33
C PHE A 155 30.68 2.36 19.54
N THR A 156 31.69 2.92 20.20
CA THR A 156 31.52 3.92 21.26
C THR A 156 32.24 5.19 20.86
N PHE A 157 31.54 6.32 20.92
CA PHE A 157 32.12 7.65 20.78
C PHE A 157 32.84 8.08 22.06
N GLN A 158 34.06 8.59 21.92
CA GLN A 158 34.84 9.17 23.02
C GLN A 158 35.43 10.49 22.56
N GLY A 159 35.06 11.60 23.22
CA GLY A 159 35.63 12.90 22.90
C GLY A 159 35.97 13.76 24.12
N THR A 160 36.72 14.83 23.89
CA THR A 160 37.16 15.77 24.92
C THR A 160 37.27 17.17 24.33
N VAL A 161 36.82 18.15 25.10
CA VAL A 161 37.01 19.58 24.83
C VAL A 161 38.05 20.12 25.82
N THR A 162 39.03 20.86 25.32
CA THR A 162 40.09 21.52 26.11
C THR A 162 40.02 23.03 25.89
N ALA A 163 39.79 23.76 26.97
CA ALA A 163 39.80 25.23 26.99
C ALA A 163 41.23 25.79 26.96
N ALA A 164 41.39 27.07 26.61
CA ALA A 164 42.69 27.73 26.55
C ALA A 164 43.49 27.66 27.87
N GLY A 165 42.80 27.69 29.02
CA GLY A 165 43.41 27.54 30.34
C GLY A 165 43.76 26.10 30.75
N GLY A 166 43.59 25.12 29.86
CA GLY A 166 43.89 23.70 30.11
C GLY A 166 42.77 22.90 30.78
N ALA A 167 41.68 23.55 31.20
CA ALA A 167 40.50 22.85 31.72
C ALA A 167 39.91 21.94 30.64
N THR A 168 39.48 20.74 31.03
CA THR A 168 38.92 19.75 30.10
C THR A 168 37.54 19.28 30.53
N PHE A 169 36.74 18.88 29.54
CA PHE A 169 35.44 18.25 29.75
C PHE A 169 35.19 17.17 28.69
N ALA A 170 34.56 16.06 29.08
CA ALA A 170 34.26 14.97 28.17
C ALA A 170 33.14 15.35 27.19
N LEU A 171 33.36 15.11 25.89
CA LEU A 171 32.34 15.27 24.87
C LEU A 171 31.54 13.97 24.76
N ALA A 172 30.23 14.05 25.05
CA ALA A 172 29.34 12.89 25.11
C ALA A 172 28.79 12.47 23.73
N GLY A 173 28.70 13.41 22.79
CA GLY A 173 28.23 13.12 21.44
C GLY A 173 28.23 14.32 20.50
N MET A 174 27.81 14.05 19.28
CA MET A 174 27.72 15.01 18.18
C MET A 174 26.38 14.86 17.46
N ASN A 175 25.70 16.00 17.23
CA ASN A 175 24.45 16.09 16.46
C ASN A 175 23.39 15.07 16.89
N LYS A 176 23.10 15.02 18.20
CA LYS A 176 22.14 14.07 18.78
C LYS A 176 20.90 14.75 19.28
N SER A 177 19.74 14.23 18.91
CA SER A 177 18.50 14.45 19.67
C SER A 177 18.64 13.90 21.10
N ALA A 178 17.81 14.38 22.03
CA ALA A 178 17.76 13.80 23.36
C ALA A 178 17.18 12.38 23.33
N TYR A 179 17.85 11.45 24.00
CA TYR A 179 17.42 10.07 24.19
C TYR A 179 17.61 9.60 25.65
N LYS A 180 17.08 8.42 25.97
CA LYS A 180 17.32 7.72 27.24
C LYS A 180 18.50 6.76 27.10
N THR A 181 19.49 6.89 27.97
CA THR A 181 20.69 6.01 27.94
C THR A 181 20.35 4.60 28.41
N GLU A 182 21.15 3.62 28.00
CA GLU A 182 21.06 2.25 28.49
C GLU A 182 22.38 1.82 29.14
N PRO A 183 22.34 1.07 30.27
CA PRO A 183 21.15 0.56 30.95
C PRO A 183 20.48 1.57 31.92
N ASP A 184 21.11 2.72 32.15
CA ASP A 184 20.79 3.60 33.28
C ASP A 184 19.44 4.35 33.16
N LYS A 185 18.84 4.39 31.96
CA LYS A 185 17.61 5.14 31.65
C LYS A 185 17.68 6.63 32.02
N ALA A 186 18.89 7.17 32.12
CA ALA A 186 19.15 8.57 32.37
C ALA A 186 18.85 9.41 31.10
N TYR A 187 18.61 10.71 31.28
CA TYR A 187 18.56 11.62 30.14
C TYR A 187 19.98 11.82 29.60
N SER A 188 20.19 11.49 28.33
CA SER A 188 21.50 11.57 27.63
C SER A 188 22.23 12.90 27.71
N HIS A 189 21.50 13.99 27.94
CA HIS A 189 22.03 15.35 27.98
C HIS A 189 22.25 15.89 29.41
N VAL A 190 21.89 15.17 30.48
CA VAL A 190 22.15 15.64 31.85
C VAL A 190 23.65 15.61 32.15
N ASP A 191 24.17 16.70 32.71
CA ASP A 191 25.61 16.86 33.06
C ASP A 191 26.58 16.61 31.89
N ALA A 192 26.11 16.71 30.65
CA ALA A 192 26.84 16.31 29.46
C ALA A 192 27.07 17.47 28.48
N LEU A 193 28.17 17.37 27.74
CA LEU A 193 28.57 18.30 26.69
C LEU A 193 28.37 17.63 25.32
N TYR A 194 27.65 18.28 24.42
CA TYR A 194 27.42 17.82 23.05
C TYR A 194 27.92 18.86 22.04
N MET A 195 28.37 18.38 20.88
CA MET A 195 28.78 19.22 19.75
C MET A 195 27.68 19.23 18.70
N TYR A 196 27.36 20.42 18.17
CA TYR A 196 26.45 20.60 17.05
C TYR A 196 27.18 21.29 15.92
N THR A 197 27.16 20.70 14.72
CA THR A 197 27.85 21.24 13.52
C THR A 197 26.82 21.89 12.58
N SER A 198 27.29 22.44 11.46
CA SER A 198 26.43 22.95 10.37
C SER A 198 25.46 21.90 9.80
N ASP A 199 25.70 20.61 10.06
CA ASP A 199 24.83 19.50 9.65
C ASP A 199 23.52 19.46 10.48
N TRP A 200 23.50 20.10 11.66
CA TRP A 200 22.29 20.33 12.47
C TRP A 200 21.60 21.63 12.03
N THR A 201 20.61 21.52 11.15
CA THR A 201 19.95 22.69 10.55
C THR A 201 18.73 23.17 11.31
N ALA A 202 18.26 22.41 12.31
CA ALA A 202 17.18 22.86 13.18
C ALA A 202 17.62 24.11 13.97
N SER A 203 16.71 25.09 14.08
CA SER A 203 16.96 26.36 14.78
C SER A 203 17.27 26.16 16.26
N GLU A 204 16.73 25.09 16.84
CA GLU A 204 16.94 24.70 18.23
C GLU A 204 17.67 23.36 18.33
N ARG A 205 18.28 23.17 19.49
CA ARG A 205 18.97 21.95 19.92
C ARG A 205 18.24 21.40 21.15
N PRO A 206 18.39 20.11 21.47
CA PRO A 206 17.54 19.43 22.44
C PRO A 206 17.41 20.18 23.78
N THR A 207 16.18 20.43 24.19
CA THR A 207 15.84 21.13 25.44
C THR A 207 15.55 20.16 26.59
N ALA A 208 15.11 18.93 26.27
CA ALA A 208 14.71 17.89 27.22
C ALA A 208 15.91 17.25 27.96
N SER A 209 16.38 17.90 29.02
CA SER A 209 17.66 17.58 29.67
C SER A 209 17.66 17.76 31.20
N ALA A 210 16.49 17.92 31.82
CA ALA A 210 16.30 18.19 33.26
C ALA A 210 17.00 19.46 33.81
N THR A 211 17.80 20.18 33.01
CA THR A 211 18.57 21.38 33.39
C THR A 211 18.58 22.40 32.25
N LYS A 212 18.88 23.67 32.54
CA LYS A 212 19.04 24.71 31.50
C LYS A 212 20.38 24.54 30.77
N ALA A 213 20.35 24.69 29.44
CA ALA A 213 21.56 24.61 28.60
C ALA A 213 22.36 25.91 28.63
N THR A 214 23.67 25.82 28.40
CA THR A 214 24.53 26.93 27.98
C THR A 214 25.25 26.53 26.70
N GLU A 215 25.43 27.48 25.79
CA GLU A 215 26.07 27.24 24.50
C GLU A 215 27.32 28.10 24.30
N ALA A 216 28.30 27.55 23.59
CA ALA A 216 29.43 28.30 23.07
C ALA A 216 29.60 28.01 21.58
N LEU A 217 29.52 29.05 20.75
CA LEU A 217 29.84 28.96 19.32
C LEU A 217 31.34 29.07 19.15
N VAL A 218 31.91 28.10 18.46
CA VAL A 218 33.33 28.03 18.12
C VAL A 218 33.47 28.09 16.61
N VAL A 219 34.26 29.04 16.11
CA VAL A 219 34.55 29.21 14.68
C VAL A 219 36.06 29.23 14.50
N ASN A 220 36.59 28.41 13.59
CA ASN A 220 38.04 28.25 13.40
C ASN A 220 38.80 27.92 14.72
N GLY A 221 38.19 27.13 15.61
CA GLY A 221 38.77 26.77 16.90
C GLY A 221 38.83 27.90 17.93
N VAL A 222 38.12 29.02 17.69
CA VAL A 222 38.02 30.16 18.61
C VAL A 222 36.58 30.37 19.02
N VAL A 223 36.33 30.57 20.31
CA VAL A 223 34.98 30.90 20.81
C VAL A 223 34.61 32.30 20.32
N THR A 224 33.48 32.43 19.63
CA THR A 224 32.97 33.71 19.13
C THR A 224 31.78 34.23 19.93
N GLU A 225 31.01 33.33 20.54
CA GLU A 225 29.81 33.66 21.30
C GLU A 225 29.62 32.65 22.43
N VAL A 226 29.18 33.11 23.60
CA VAL A 226 28.74 32.26 24.72
C VAL A 226 27.36 32.75 25.15
N SER A 227 26.39 31.85 25.20
CA SER A 227 25.01 32.21 25.49
C SER A 227 24.72 32.34 26.98
N ALA A 228 23.67 33.10 27.31
CA ALA A 228 23.09 33.07 28.65
C ALA A 228 22.42 31.71 28.93
N SER A 229 22.39 31.29 30.19
CA SER A 229 21.77 30.01 30.58
C SER A 229 20.29 29.96 30.19
N GLY A 230 19.93 28.92 29.44
CA GLY A 230 18.59 28.69 28.91
C GLY A 230 18.31 29.36 27.57
N THR A 231 19.24 30.15 27.04
CA THR A 231 19.07 30.85 25.76
C THR A 231 19.94 30.18 24.68
N PRO A 232 19.36 29.70 23.56
CA PRO A 232 20.14 29.19 22.45
C PRO A 232 20.81 30.31 21.68
N ILE A 233 21.99 30.03 21.11
CA ILE A 233 22.63 30.88 20.11
C ILE A 233 21.79 30.84 18.84
N ALA A 234 21.37 32.03 18.38
CA ALA A 234 20.59 32.20 17.15
C ALA A 234 21.48 32.23 15.89
N THR A 235 22.78 32.50 16.05
CA THR A 235 23.76 32.50 14.97
C THR A 235 23.80 31.12 14.29
N PRO A 236 23.53 31.00 12.98
CA PRO A 236 23.67 29.75 12.26
C PRO A 236 25.09 29.20 12.37
N ILE A 237 25.22 27.88 12.51
CA ILE A 237 26.52 27.22 12.67
C ILE A 237 27.25 27.23 11.32
N PRO A 238 28.39 27.93 11.17
CA PRO A 238 29.11 27.96 9.90
C PRO A 238 29.83 26.64 9.65
N GLU A 239 30.17 26.33 8.38
CA GLU A 239 30.82 25.06 7.99
C GLU A 239 32.15 24.79 8.72
N ASN A 240 32.88 25.84 9.07
CA ASN A 240 34.15 25.80 9.81
C ASN A 240 33.98 26.00 11.32
N GLY A 241 32.76 25.79 11.83
CA GLY A 241 32.43 25.98 13.24
C GLY A 241 31.50 24.92 13.80
N TYR A 242 31.26 25.02 15.11
CA TYR A 242 30.34 24.17 15.86
C TYR A 242 29.87 24.88 17.13
N ILE A 243 28.72 24.47 17.65
CA ILE A 243 28.23 24.84 18.97
C ILE A 243 28.55 23.73 19.97
N LEU A 244 29.19 24.09 21.07
CA LEU A 244 29.23 23.26 22.27
C LEU A 244 28.01 23.57 23.12
N ARG A 245 27.13 22.59 23.33
CA ARG A 245 25.94 22.72 24.18
C ARG A 245 26.15 21.88 25.43
N GLY A 246 26.16 22.55 26.58
CA GLY A 246 26.39 21.94 27.88
C GLY A 246 25.19 22.09 28.79
N HIS A 247 24.95 21.08 29.61
CA HIS A 247 23.90 21.04 30.63
C HIS A 247 24.52 20.69 31.98
N GLY A 248 23.93 21.20 33.08
CA GLY A 248 24.43 20.95 34.44
C GLY A 248 25.93 21.25 34.58
N LYS A 249 26.74 20.24 34.93
CA LYS A 249 28.21 20.37 35.02
C LYS A 249 28.89 20.86 33.75
N ALA A 250 28.39 20.46 32.57
CA ALA A 250 28.94 20.90 31.30
C ALA A 250 28.60 22.39 31.02
N ALA A 251 27.42 22.85 31.46
CA ALA A 251 27.08 24.28 31.39
C ALA A 251 28.02 25.10 32.27
N ALA A 252 28.31 24.63 33.49
CA ALA A 252 29.28 25.26 34.39
C ALA A 252 30.69 25.31 33.78
N PHE A 253 31.12 24.24 33.09
CA PHE A 253 32.38 24.22 32.35
C PHE A 253 32.43 25.31 31.27
N ILE A 254 31.37 25.44 30.44
CA ILE A 254 31.30 26.50 29.42
C ILE A 254 31.42 27.88 30.07
N THR A 255 30.58 28.19 31.06
CA THR A 255 30.59 29.53 31.69
C THR A 255 31.88 29.84 32.44
N GLY A 256 32.52 28.82 33.02
CA GLY A 256 33.73 28.99 33.84
C GLY A 256 35.03 29.00 33.05
N SER A 257 35.04 28.36 31.87
CA SER A 257 36.28 28.06 31.14
C SER A 257 36.33 28.57 29.71
N LEU A 258 35.21 29.02 29.12
CA LEU A 258 35.13 29.50 27.74
C LEU A 258 34.64 30.95 27.70
N LYS A 259 35.39 31.82 26.99
CA LYS A 259 35.06 33.22 26.74
C LYS A 259 35.31 33.55 25.28
N ALA A 260 34.59 34.55 24.75
CA ALA A 260 34.83 35.03 23.38
C ALA A 260 36.31 35.43 23.21
N GLY A 261 36.95 34.91 22.16
CA GLY A 261 38.38 35.04 21.88
C GLY A 261 39.24 33.86 22.34
N ASP A 262 38.73 32.97 23.21
CA ASP A 262 39.48 31.82 23.69
C ASP A 262 39.67 30.77 22.59
N LYS A 263 40.88 30.19 22.54
CA LYS A 263 41.12 28.99 21.73
C LYS A 263 40.54 27.76 22.43
N VAL A 264 39.91 26.90 21.64
CA VAL A 264 39.33 25.63 22.09
C VAL A 264 39.78 24.51 21.17
N THR A 265 40.20 23.40 21.76
CA THR A 265 40.52 22.18 21.03
C THR A 265 39.46 21.13 21.34
N SER A 266 38.85 20.55 20.32
CA SER A 266 37.94 19.41 20.47
C SER A 266 38.53 18.21 19.75
N THR A 267 38.61 17.07 20.44
CA THR A 267 39.09 15.81 19.86
C THR A 267 38.10 14.70 20.13
N TYR A 268 38.00 13.75 19.21
CA TYR A 268 37.16 12.57 19.38
C TYR A 268 37.67 11.38 18.57
N THR A 269 37.25 10.18 18.98
CA THR A 269 37.53 8.91 18.31
C THR A 269 36.31 7.98 18.44
N LEU A 270 36.24 6.98 17.55
CA LEU A 270 35.32 5.87 17.66
C LEU A 270 36.07 4.63 18.11
N LYS A 271 35.55 3.92 19.10
CA LYS A 271 36.15 2.67 19.59
C LYS A 271 35.26 1.49 19.28
N SER A 272 35.78 0.46 18.62
CA SER A 272 35.08 -0.82 18.46
C SER A 272 34.89 -1.46 19.83
N GLN A 273 33.67 -1.90 20.16
CA GLN A 273 33.41 -2.66 21.37
C GLN A 273 33.79 -4.14 21.23
N THR A 274 33.91 -4.65 20.00
CA THR A 274 34.31 -6.04 19.74
C THR A 274 35.83 -6.21 19.80
N THR A 275 36.60 -5.33 19.15
CA THR A 275 38.07 -5.45 19.06
C THR A 275 38.80 -4.55 20.04
N GLY A 276 38.17 -3.49 20.54
CA GLY A 276 38.82 -2.47 21.36
C GLY A 276 39.66 -1.47 20.55
N GLU A 277 39.72 -1.60 19.22
CA GLU A 277 40.47 -0.71 18.34
C GLU A 277 39.83 0.69 18.28
N SER A 278 40.68 1.72 18.25
CA SER A 278 40.26 3.12 18.08
C SER A 278 40.44 3.54 16.63
N TYR A 279 39.41 4.14 16.07
CA TYR A 279 39.36 4.68 14.71
C TYR A 279 39.15 6.19 14.74
N LYS A 280 39.76 6.88 13.79
CA LYS A 280 39.38 8.21 13.37
C LYS A 280 38.25 8.11 12.35
N GLU A 281 37.43 9.14 12.26
CA GLU A 281 36.40 9.25 11.22
C GLU A 281 36.95 9.06 9.80
N SER A 282 38.16 9.56 9.55
CA SER A 282 38.83 9.51 8.24
C SER A 282 39.40 8.13 7.88
N ASP A 283 39.36 7.16 8.81
CA ASP A 283 39.64 5.76 8.53
C ASP A 283 38.44 5.08 7.83
N PHE A 284 37.26 5.69 7.90
CA PHE A 284 36.05 5.24 7.23
C PHE A 284 35.77 6.03 5.95
N GLN A 285 35.25 5.34 4.95
CA GLN A 285 34.56 5.97 3.82
C GLN A 285 33.15 6.39 4.26
N MET A 286 32.45 5.50 4.97
CA MET A 286 31.09 5.75 5.44
C MET A 286 30.74 4.90 6.66
N MET A 287 29.74 5.34 7.41
CA MET A 287 29.09 4.57 8.47
C MET A 287 27.61 4.94 8.52
N VAL A 288 26.74 3.95 8.72
CA VAL A 288 25.30 4.15 8.98
C VAL A 288 24.91 3.23 10.12
N GLY A 289 24.26 3.80 11.12
CA GLY A 289 23.66 3.07 12.24
C GLY A 289 22.61 2.09 11.75
N GLY A 290 22.47 0.99 12.47
CA GLY A 290 21.34 0.09 12.35
C GLY A 290 20.75 -0.14 13.73
N HIS A 291 20.06 -1.27 13.89
CA HIS A 291 19.39 -1.60 15.13
C HIS A 291 20.00 -2.82 15.81
N THR A 292 19.71 -4.02 15.29
CA THR A 292 20.13 -5.29 15.90
C THR A 292 20.90 -6.13 14.88
N ILE A 293 21.90 -6.88 15.34
CA ILE A 293 22.59 -7.85 14.48
C ILE A 293 21.61 -8.95 14.05
N LEU A 294 21.63 -9.29 12.76
CA LEU A 294 20.82 -10.35 12.18
C LEU A 294 21.63 -11.62 12.01
N LEU A 295 22.78 -11.52 11.34
CA LEU A 295 23.68 -12.64 11.14
C LEU A 295 25.05 -12.33 11.69
N ASP A 296 25.69 -13.34 12.27
CA ASP A 296 27.10 -13.32 12.61
C ASP A 296 27.75 -14.65 12.21
N GLN A 297 28.92 -14.58 11.59
CA GLN A 297 29.66 -15.74 11.11
C GLN A 297 28.83 -16.75 10.29
N GLY A 298 27.96 -16.24 9.40
CA GLY A 298 27.11 -17.04 8.51
C GLY A 298 26.03 -17.82 9.25
N LYS A 299 25.63 -17.35 10.44
CA LYS A 299 24.59 -17.96 11.28
C LYS A 299 23.64 -16.89 11.81
N ALA A 300 22.39 -17.27 12.08
CA ALA A 300 21.45 -16.40 12.78
C ALA A 300 22.01 -16.02 14.15
N ALA A 301 22.12 -14.72 14.42
CA ALA A 301 22.58 -14.20 15.70
C ALA A 301 21.41 -14.02 16.66
N ALA A 302 21.68 -14.09 17.97
CA ALA A 302 20.72 -13.56 18.93
C ALA A 302 20.62 -12.04 18.74
N PHE A 303 19.40 -11.51 18.77
CA PHE A 303 19.20 -10.07 18.65
C PHE A 303 19.92 -9.35 19.78
N SER A 304 20.76 -8.37 19.43
CA SER A 304 21.62 -7.65 20.37
C SER A 304 20.88 -6.67 21.27
N ARG A 305 19.59 -6.42 20.97
CA ARG A 305 18.71 -5.54 21.74
C ARG A 305 17.24 -5.89 21.56
N ASP A 306 16.38 -5.26 22.37
CA ASP A 306 14.93 -5.41 22.28
C ASP A 306 14.43 -5.02 20.90
N ILE A 307 13.62 -5.86 20.27
CA ILE A 307 13.19 -5.70 18.88
C ILE A 307 11.77 -5.12 18.75
N ASN A 308 11.10 -4.78 19.84
CA ASN A 308 9.73 -4.26 19.78
C ASN A 308 9.68 -2.89 19.12
N GLY A 309 10.70 -2.05 19.36
CA GLY A 309 10.82 -0.73 18.72
C GLY A 309 10.95 -0.75 17.20
N VAL A 310 11.22 -1.92 16.60
CA VAL A 310 11.22 -2.13 15.14
C VAL A 310 10.20 -3.19 14.72
N SER A 311 9.19 -3.45 15.57
CA SER A 311 8.14 -4.46 15.33
C SER A 311 8.71 -5.84 14.94
N GLY A 312 9.83 -6.27 15.53
CA GLY A 312 10.64 -7.37 14.99
C GLY A 312 9.99 -8.76 15.00
N SER A 313 8.92 -8.93 15.77
CA SER A 313 8.12 -10.17 15.86
C SER A 313 6.88 -10.16 14.97
N ALA A 314 6.58 -9.07 14.27
CA ALA A 314 5.45 -8.95 13.36
C ALA A 314 5.91 -9.03 11.89
N ASP A 315 5.01 -9.47 11.02
CA ASP A 315 5.22 -9.40 9.57
C ASP A 315 5.19 -7.92 9.15
N ARG A 316 6.32 -7.44 8.60
CA ARG A 316 6.52 -6.05 8.18
C ARG A 316 7.50 -5.94 7.03
N ALA A 317 7.46 -4.82 6.32
CA ALA A 317 8.53 -4.42 5.42
C ALA A 317 9.84 -4.26 6.20
N ARG A 318 10.94 -4.72 5.62
CA ARG A 318 12.26 -4.76 6.27
C ARG A 318 13.34 -4.17 5.39
N THR A 319 14.35 -3.58 6.02
CA THR A 319 15.61 -3.20 5.38
C THR A 319 16.78 -3.78 6.16
N ALA A 320 17.78 -4.28 5.46
CA ALA A 320 19.01 -4.78 6.07
C ALA A 320 20.23 -4.50 5.20
N VAL A 321 21.39 -4.49 5.84
CA VAL A 321 22.69 -4.45 5.17
C VAL A 321 23.60 -5.54 5.70
N GLY A 322 24.36 -6.18 4.82
CA GLY A 322 25.30 -7.23 5.18
C GLY A 322 26.42 -7.39 4.17
N TYR A 323 27.36 -8.28 4.46
CA TYR A 323 28.48 -8.57 3.57
C TYR A 323 28.84 -10.06 3.51
N SER A 324 29.55 -10.46 2.46
CA SER A 324 30.01 -11.84 2.21
C SER A 324 31.18 -12.25 3.11
N LYS A 325 31.43 -13.56 3.25
CA LYS A 325 32.50 -14.07 4.12
C LYS A 325 33.90 -13.56 3.77
N ASP A 326 34.15 -13.32 2.49
CA ASP A 326 35.42 -12.79 2.00
C ASP A 326 35.51 -11.24 2.04
N GLY A 327 34.45 -10.57 2.49
CA GLY A 327 34.37 -9.11 2.57
C GLY A 327 34.34 -8.39 1.23
N LYS A 328 34.18 -9.12 0.11
CA LYS A 328 34.23 -8.54 -1.25
C LYS A 328 32.87 -8.10 -1.78
N THR A 329 31.78 -8.54 -1.14
CA THR A 329 30.42 -8.21 -1.58
C THR A 329 29.62 -7.62 -0.43
N ALA A 330 28.99 -6.48 -0.67
CA ALA A 330 27.96 -5.92 0.19
C ALA A 330 26.56 -6.21 -0.38
N TYR A 331 25.58 -6.31 0.51
CA TYR A 331 24.18 -6.58 0.21
C TYR A 331 23.33 -5.49 0.88
N LEU A 332 22.58 -4.72 0.09
CA LEU A 332 21.47 -3.90 0.60
C LEU A 332 20.18 -4.63 0.26
N VAL A 333 19.33 -4.84 1.26
CA VAL A 333 18.21 -5.78 1.16
C VAL A 333 16.93 -5.10 1.63
N THR A 334 15.84 -5.24 0.86
CA THR A 334 14.49 -4.82 1.28
C THR A 334 13.46 -5.94 1.09
N VAL A 335 12.40 -5.93 1.91
CA VAL A 335 11.23 -6.83 1.80
C VAL A 335 9.94 -5.99 1.72
N GLU A 336 9.04 -6.33 0.79
CA GLU A 336 7.76 -5.62 0.58
C GLU A 336 6.73 -5.87 1.69
N GLU A 337 5.83 -4.90 1.92
CA GLU A 337 4.57 -5.04 2.68
C GLU A 337 3.47 -4.30 1.90
N ASN A 338 3.13 -4.78 0.70
CA ASN A 338 2.14 -4.14 -0.19
C ASN A 338 1.47 -5.13 -1.14
N GLY A 339 0.26 -4.80 -1.63
CA GLY A 339 -0.41 -5.60 -2.66
C GLY A 339 -0.85 -7.00 -2.20
N GLY A 340 -1.20 -7.15 -0.91
CA GLY A 340 -1.58 -8.43 -0.29
C GLY A 340 -0.41 -9.21 0.35
N ARG A 341 0.81 -8.66 0.26
CA ARG A 341 2.00 -9.12 1.00
C ARG A 341 2.02 -8.52 2.39
N GLU A 342 2.36 -9.33 3.38
CA GLU A 342 2.37 -8.94 4.80
C GLU A 342 3.78 -8.56 5.27
N GLY A 343 4.82 -8.80 4.46
CA GLY A 343 6.21 -8.66 4.87
C GLY A 343 6.67 -9.84 5.71
N VAL A 344 7.70 -9.63 6.55
CA VAL A 344 8.32 -10.72 7.32
C VAL A 344 8.76 -10.31 8.72
N THR A 345 8.85 -11.29 9.61
CA THR A 345 9.53 -11.15 10.90
C THR A 345 11.05 -11.01 10.74
N LEU A 346 11.76 -10.53 11.77
CA LEU A 346 13.23 -10.51 11.74
C LEU A 346 13.84 -11.92 11.66
N LYS A 347 13.15 -12.93 12.20
CA LYS A 347 13.59 -14.33 12.12
C LYS A 347 13.53 -14.87 10.69
N GLU A 348 12.47 -14.56 9.96
CA GLU A 348 12.36 -14.92 8.54
C GLU A 348 13.39 -14.15 7.70
N LEU A 349 13.63 -12.86 8.00
CA LEU A 349 14.71 -12.10 7.38
C LEU A 349 16.09 -12.74 7.62
N GLN A 350 16.39 -13.25 8.82
CA GLN A 350 17.61 -14.03 9.07
C GLN A 350 17.70 -15.25 8.13
N GLN A 351 16.61 -15.99 7.92
CA GLN A 351 16.59 -17.15 7.03
C GLN A 351 16.82 -16.75 5.56
N MET A 352 16.22 -15.65 5.10
CA MET A 352 16.46 -15.10 3.77
C MET A 352 17.94 -14.76 3.57
N LEU A 353 18.53 -14.02 4.51
CA LEU A 353 19.94 -13.61 4.46
C LEU A 353 20.90 -14.82 4.50
N LEU A 354 20.57 -15.87 5.26
CA LEU A 354 21.33 -17.12 5.27
C LEU A 354 21.28 -17.83 3.92
N GLN A 355 20.10 -17.94 3.29
CA GLN A 355 19.96 -18.54 1.97
C GLN A 355 20.62 -17.70 0.86
N LEU A 356 20.73 -16.38 1.05
CA LEU A 356 21.52 -15.49 0.18
C LEU A 356 23.05 -15.67 0.34
N GLY A 357 23.51 -16.34 1.41
CA GLY A 357 24.94 -16.50 1.71
C GLY A 357 25.59 -15.28 2.37
N VAL A 358 24.80 -14.43 3.04
CA VAL A 358 25.32 -13.29 3.80
C VAL A 358 26.04 -13.79 5.06
N TRP A 359 27.24 -13.25 5.33
CA TRP A 359 28.09 -13.70 6.43
C TRP A 359 27.85 -12.92 7.72
N LYS A 360 27.77 -11.59 7.64
CA LYS A 360 27.40 -10.73 8.75
C LYS A 360 26.39 -9.70 8.27
N ALA A 361 25.35 -9.45 9.05
CA ALA A 361 24.25 -8.56 8.66
C ALA A 361 23.67 -7.84 9.87
N VAL A 362 23.19 -6.61 9.65
CA VAL A 362 22.50 -5.79 10.64
C VAL A 362 21.15 -5.33 10.07
N ASN A 363 20.15 -5.28 10.94
CA ASN A 363 18.84 -4.72 10.63
C ASN A 363 18.92 -3.20 10.56
N LEU A 364 18.35 -2.61 9.52
CA LEU A 364 18.15 -1.17 9.37
C LEU A 364 16.71 -0.79 9.72
N ASP A 365 16.32 0.47 9.52
CA ASP A 365 14.94 0.88 9.75
C ASP A 365 13.97 0.20 8.76
N GLY A 366 12.80 -0.19 9.27
CA GLY A 366 11.81 -1.02 8.56
C GLY A 366 10.47 -0.31 8.37
N GLY A 367 9.39 -1.09 8.21
CA GLY A 367 8.03 -0.54 8.09
C GLY A 367 7.91 0.47 6.95
N GLY A 368 7.24 1.61 7.19
CA GLY A 368 7.03 2.66 6.21
C GLY A 368 8.31 3.32 5.67
N SER A 369 9.45 3.16 6.36
CA SER A 369 10.76 3.65 5.90
C SER A 369 11.35 2.78 4.78
N THR A 370 10.97 1.50 4.71
CA THR A 370 11.55 0.51 3.78
C THR A 370 11.42 0.97 2.34
N THR A 371 12.55 1.33 1.75
CA THR A 371 12.60 1.86 0.39
C THR A 371 13.87 1.37 -0.29
N MET A 372 13.76 0.88 -1.54
CA MET A 372 14.89 0.65 -2.42
C MET A 372 14.70 1.39 -3.73
N VAL A 373 15.74 2.14 -4.13
CA VAL A 373 15.83 2.82 -5.41
C VAL A 373 16.99 2.27 -6.22
N SER A 374 16.83 2.20 -7.54
CA SER A 374 17.91 1.88 -8.46
C SER A 374 17.69 2.59 -9.78
N ARG A 375 18.78 2.85 -10.49
CA ARG A 375 18.79 3.44 -11.83
C ARG A 375 18.64 2.30 -12.85
N PRO A 376 17.51 2.21 -13.57
CA PRO A 376 17.38 1.23 -14.65
C PRO A 376 18.42 1.49 -15.75
N LEU A 377 18.75 0.45 -16.53
CA LEU A 377 19.71 0.60 -17.62
C LEU A 377 19.26 1.67 -18.62
N GLY A 378 20.20 2.54 -19.01
CA GLY A 378 19.94 3.64 -19.93
C GLY A 378 19.20 4.84 -19.31
N GLU A 379 18.79 4.77 -18.05
CA GLU A 379 18.24 5.91 -17.31
C GLU A 379 19.32 6.71 -16.62
N TYR A 380 19.06 8.00 -16.39
CA TYR A 380 19.96 8.91 -15.66
C TYR A 380 19.66 8.96 -14.17
N THR A 381 18.42 8.72 -13.78
CA THR A 381 17.94 8.90 -12.42
C THR A 381 17.55 7.57 -11.80
N ALA A 382 17.83 7.39 -10.52
CA ALA A 382 17.29 6.28 -9.74
C ALA A 382 15.78 6.46 -9.55
N SER A 383 15.05 5.35 -9.54
CA SER A 383 13.61 5.28 -9.30
C SER A 383 13.29 4.19 -8.29
N LEU A 384 12.12 4.28 -7.66
CA LEU A 384 11.59 3.26 -6.76
C LEU A 384 11.53 1.89 -7.47
N THR A 385 12.05 0.84 -6.82
CA THR A 385 12.20 -0.50 -7.42
C THR A 385 11.02 -1.43 -7.13
N HIS A 386 10.30 -1.18 -6.05
CA HIS A 386 9.12 -1.92 -5.60
C HIS A 386 8.22 -0.98 -4.78
N PRO A 387 6.92 -1.25 -4.65
CA PRO A 387 6.04 -0.45 -3.80
C PRO A 387 6.53 -0.39 -2.34
N THR A 388 6.32 0.74 -1.68
CA THR A 388 6.44 0.89 -0.23
C THR A 388 5.15 0.36 0.44
N SER A 389 5.10 0.37 1.78
CA SER A 389 3.85 0.09 2.51
C SER A 389 2.69 1.02 2.11
N TYR A 390 2.99 2.18 1.52
CA TYR A 390 2.01 3.17 1.03
C TYR A 390 1.95 3.24 -0.51
N GLY A 391 2.25 2.13 -1.20
CA GLY A 391 2.24 2.07 -2.65
C GLY A 391 3.45 2.79 -3.26
N THR A 392 3.24 3.97 -3.86
CA THR A 392 4.34 4.75 -4.49
C THR A 392 4.87 5.86 -3.59
N THR A 393 4.21 6.15 -2.47
CA THR A 393 4.58 7.21 -1.54
C THR A 393 5.72 6.76 -0.61
N GLN A 394 6.74 7.61 -0.43
CA GLN A 394 7.90 7.31 0.43
C GLN A 394 7.82 8.13 1.72
N ARG A 395 8.06 7.47 2.86
CA ARG A 395 8.30 8.16 4.12
C ARG A 395 9.57 9.01 4.02
N LEU A 396 9.56 10.17 4.67
CA LEU A 396 10.77 10.98 4.84
C LEU A 396 11.61 10.35 5.96
N VAL A 397 12.84 9.96 5.64
CA VAL A 397 13.76 9.31 6.57
C VAL A 397 14.95 10.23 6.84
N SER A 398 15.64 10.00 7.96
CA SER A 398 16.77 10.84 8.39
C SER A 398 18.04 10.61 7.56
N ASN A 399 18.28 9.37 7.13
CA ASN A 399 19.41 9.01 6.30
C ASN A 399 19.17 7.73 5.49
N GLY A 400 20.15 7.39 4.65
CA GLY A 400 20.15 6.22 3.78
C GLY A 400 21.56 5.72 3.44
N ILE A 401 21.63 4.60 2.72
CA ILE A 401 22.88 4.11 2.13
C ILE A 401 22.78 4.23 0.61
N GLY A 402 23.63 5.07 0.03
CA GLY A 402 23.71 5.31 -1.40
C GLY A 402 24.82 4.50 -2.07
N VAL A 403 24.57 4.06 -3.30
CA VAL A 403 25.53 3.41 -4.18
C VAL A 403 25.90 4.38 -5.30
N TYR A 404 27.18 4.65 -5.47
CA TYR A 404 27.72 5.62 -6.42
C TYR A 404 28.63 4.93 -7.43
N THR A 405 28.69 5.48 -8.64
CA THR A 405 29.60 5.02 -9.68
C THR A 405 30.47 6.17 -10.20
N THR A 406 31.77 5.93 -10.26
CA THR A 406 32.76 6.80 -10.91
C THR A 406 33.23 6.22 -12.24
N ALA A 407 32.49 5.24 -12.78
CA ALA A 407 32.85 4.60 -14.03
C ALA A 407 32.91 5.64 -15.16
N PRO A 408 34.01 5.68 -15.94
CA PRO A 408 34.14 6.63 -17.03
C PRO A 408 33.10 6.34 -18.12
N LYS A 409 32.85 7.32 -18.99
CA LYS A 409 32.10 7.09 -20.21
C LYS A 409 32.82 6.03 -21.06
N GLY A 410 32.11 4.96 -21.37
CA GLY A 410 32.56 3.87 -22.22
C GLY A 410 32.04 3.98 -23.64
N THR A 411 32.25 2.92 -24.41
CA THR A 411 31.63 2.74 -25.74
C THR A 411 30.24 2.16 -25.58
N ILE A 412 29.30 2.50 -26.47
CA ILE A 412 27.96 1.90 -26.48
C ILE A 412 28.08 0.39 -26.47
N LYS A 413 27.49 -0.25 -25.46
CA LYS A 413 27.47 -1.70 -25.28
C LYS A 413 26.14 -2.28 -25.67
N GLY A 414 25.05 -1.58 -25.34
CA GLY A 414 23.72 -2.08 -25.58
C GLY A 414 22.67 -0.99 -25.55
N ILE A 415 21.47 -1.41 -25.91
CA ILE A 415 20.28 -0.59 -25.89
C ILE A 415 19.21 -1.29 -25.07
N THR A 416 18.22 -0.52 -24.63
CA THR A 416 17.05 -0.99 -23.92
C THR A 416 15.86 -0.26 -24.53
N ALA A 417 14.83 -1.03 -24.88
CA ALA A 417 13.53 -0.43 -25.19
C ALA A 417 12.82 -0.15 -23.86
N THR A 418 12.83 1.11 -23.45
CA THR A 418 12.13 1.58 -22.26
C THR A 418 10.82 2.26 -22.64
N SER A 419 9.86 2.24 -21.71
CA SER A 419 8.57 2.92 -21.71
C SER A 419 7.44 2.26 -22.51
N GLY A 420 6.24 2.35 -21.93
CA GLY A 420 5.00 1.73 -22.36
C GLY A 420 4.55 0.59 -21.43
N ALA A 421 3.25 0.47 -21.18
CA ALA A 421 2.68 -0.68 -20.48
C ALA A 421 2.92 -1.94 -21.32
N THR A 422 3.53 -2.98 -20.75
CA THR A 422 3.78 -4.24 -21.44
C THR A 422 2.59 -5.20 -21.39
N THR A 423 1.61 -4.93 -20.52
CA THR A 423 0.30 -5.56 -20.53
C THR A 423 -0.73 -4.51 -20.94
N LEU A 424 -1.40 -4.74 -22.07
CA LEU A 424 -2.32 -3.80 -22.71
C LEU A 424 -3.71 -4.40 -22.84
N PHE A 425 -4.72 -3.53 -22.92
CA PHE A 425 -6.05 -3.88 -23.40
C PHE A 425 -6.23 -3.44 -24.86
N ILE A 426 -7.14 -4.07 -25.60
CA ILE A 426 -7.48 -3.71 -26.97
C ILE A 426 -7.94 -2.24 -27.00
N GLY A 427 -7.42 -1.47 -27.96
CA GLY A 427 -7.62 -0.03 -28.10
C GLY A 427 -6.64 0.82 -27.30
N GLN A 428 -5.87 0.23 -26.39
CA GLN A 428 -4.86 0.96 -25.62
C GLN A 428 -3.63 1.29 -26.48
N GLN A 429 -3.09 2.49 -26.28
CA GLN A 429 -1.85 2.93 -26.89
C GLN A 429 -0.70 2.92 -25.89
N THR A 430 0.50 2.64 -26.38
CA THR A 430 1.72 2.72 -25.59
C THR A 430 2.93 3.07 -26.42
N THR A 431 3.86 3.83 -25.85
CA THR A 431 5.02 4.37 -26.57
C THR A 431 6.31 3.81 -26.01
N PHE A 432 7.10 3.18 -26.87
CA PHE A 432 8.43 2.66 -26.62
C PHE A 432 9.49 3.65 -27.09
N GLN A 433 10.52 3.84 -26.26
CA GLN A 433 11.69 4.65 -26.52
C GLN A 433 12.94 3.79 -26.44
N VAL A 434 13.99 4.16 -27.19
CA VAL A 434 15.30 3.52 -27.07
C VAL A 434 16.15 4.32 -26.11
N LYS A 435 16.69 3.65 -25.10
CA LYS A 435 17.79 4.15 -24.28
C LYS A 435 19.01 3.30 -24.53
N ALA A 436 20.18 3.89 -24.39
CA ALA A 436 21.45 3.20 -24.61
C ALA A 436 22.30 3.25 -23.35
N TYR A 437 23.18 2.25 -23.23
CA TYR A 437 24.17 2.19 -22.17
C TYR A 437 25.53 1.74 -22.69
N ASP A 438 26.57 2.18 -22.00
CA ASP A 438 27.95 1.93 -22.39
C ASP A 438 28.55 0.64 -21.79
N SER A 439 29.84 0.40 -22.02
CA SER A 439 30.59 -0.75 -21.52
C SER A 439 30.61 -0.88 -19.99
N TYR A 440 30.35 0.21 -19.27
CA TYR A 440 30.25 0.29 -17.81
C TYR A 440 28.79 0.42 -17.33
N TYR A 441 27.83 0.30 -18.24
CA TYR A 441 26.40 0.45 -17.99
C TYR A 441 26.00 1.86 -17.53
N ASN A 442 26.75 2.89 -17.92
CA ASN A 442 26.29 4.27 -17.81
C ASN A 442 25.29 4.57 -18.92
N PRO A 443 24.28 5.43 -18.68
CA PRO A 443 23.38 5.89 -19.73
C PRO A 443 24.12 6.69 -20.81
N VAL A 444 23.61 6.64 -22.04
CA VAL A 444 24.19 7.32 -23.21
C VAL A 444 23.15 8.26 -23.84
N ASP A 445 23.48 9.56 -23.91
CA ASP A 445 22.55 10.62 -24.36
C ASP A 445 22.10 10.48 -25.82
N LYS A 446 23.01 10.03 -26.69
CA LYS A 446 22.78 9.97 -28.13
C LYS A 446 23.28 8.63 -28.64
N LEU A 447 22.35 7.84 -29.19
CA LEU A 447 22.69 6.58 -29.86
C LEU A 447 23.64 6.79 -31.04
N GLY A 448 23.55 7.93 -31.74
CA GLY A 448 24.31 8.17 -32.97
C GLY A 448 23.87 7.30 -34.16
N PHE A 449 22.83 6.48 -33.99
CA PHE A 449 22.24 5.60 -34.99
C PHE A 449 20.73 5.76 -34.97
N GLU A 450 20.09 5.60 -36.13
CA GLU A 450 18.63 5.51 -36.19
C GLU A 450 18.15 4.17 -35.63
N ALA A 451 17.17 4.23 -34.73
CA ALA A 451 16.54 3.05 -34.17
C ALA A 451 15.55 2.45 -35.17
N THR A 452 15.78 1.21 -35.57
CA THR A 452 14.85 0.44 -36.38
C THR A 452 14.00 -0.45 -35.48
N TRP A 453 12.69 -0.22 -35.46
CA TRP A 453 11.75 -0.99 -34.67
C TRP A 453 11.07 -2.07 -35.50
N LYS A 454 10.78 -3.21 -34.85
CA LYS A 454 9.96 -4.29 -35.38
C LYS A 454 9.04 -4.79 -34.28
N ILE A 455 7.86 -5.24 -34.68
CA ILE A 455 6.93 -5.93 -33.78
C ILE A 455 6.55 -7.27 -34.39
N SER A 456 6.54 -8.32 -33.58
CA SER A 456 6.03 -9.64 -33.97
C SER A 456 4.55 -9.81 -33.59
N GLY A 457 3.94 -10.94 -33.95
CA GLY A 457 2.63 -11.36 -33.42
C GLY A 457 1.39 -10.63 -33.97
N GLY A 458 1.54 -9.50 -34.66
CA GLY A 458 0.42 -8.82 -35.33
C GLY A 458 -0.69 -8.36 -34.37
N ILE A 459 -0.32 -7.93 -33.16
CA ILE A 459 -1.25 -7.54 -32.08
C ILE A 459 -1.83 -6.13 -32.25
N GLY A 460 -1.37 -5.36 -33.25
CA GLY A 460 -1.70 -3.95 -33.38
C GLY A 460 -0.90 -3.25 -34.49
N THR A 461 -1.13 -1.95 -34.62
CA THR A 461 -0.31 -1.08 -35.48
C THR A 461 0.86 -0.53 -34.68
N PHE A 462 2.07 -0.61 -35.24
CA PHE A 462 3.27 -0.07 -34.62
C PHE A 462 3.92 0.94 -35.55
N LYS A 463 4.02 2.20 -35.12
CA LYS A 463 4.62 3.28 -35.89
C LYS A 463 5.42 4.21 -34.97
N ASP A 464 6.66 4.50 -35.33
CA ASP A 464 7.52 5.46 -34.62
C ASP A 464 7.62 5.21 -33.11
N GLY A 465 7.72 3.93 -32.71
CA GLY A 465 7.77 3.52 -31.29
C GLY A 465 6.39 3.42 -30.62
N VAL A 466 5.30 3.83 -31.28
CA VAL A 466 3.95 3.79 -30.71
C VAL A 466 3.22 2.53 -31.16
N LEU A 467 2.83 1.69 -30.20
CA LEU A 467 1.92 0.56 -30.39
C LEU A 467 0.49 0.98 -30.07
N THR A 468 -0.42 0.82 -31.03
CA THR A 468 -1.86 0.79 -30.77
C THR A 468 -2.30 -0.67 -30.78
N ALA A 469 -2.67 -1.20 -29.62
CA ALA A 469 -3.16 -2.57 -29.48
C ALA A 469 -4.51 -2.71 -30.20
N ALA A 470 -4.61 -3.65 -31.13
CA ALA A 470 -5.83 -3.89 -31.92
C ALA A 470 -6.36 -5.32 -31.75
N LYS A 471 -5.52 -6.26 -31.32
CA LYS A 471 -5.86 -7.68 -31.21
C LYS A 471 -5.15 -8.32 -30.03
N ALA A 472 -5.87 -9.19 -29.32
CA ALA A 472 -5.32 -10.01 -28.26
C ALA A 472 -4.18 -10.92 -28.72
N GLY A 473 -3.20 -11.12 -27.86
CA GLY A 473 -2.06 -12.00 -28.13
C GLY A 473 -0.77 -11.51 -27.49
N LYS A 474 0.31 -12.23 -27.79
CA LYS A 474 1.66 -11.85 -27.37
C LYS A 474 2.46 -11.38 -28.57
N ALA A 475 3.29 -10.38 -28.35
CA ALA A 475 4.23 -9.87 -29.33
C ALA A 475 5.57 -9.59 -28.66
N THR A 476 6.59 -9.51 -29.50
CA THR A 476 7.89 -9.00 -29.13
C THR A 476 8.11 -7.71 -29.90
N VAL A 477 8.31 -6.61 -29.19
CA VAL A 477 8.82 -5.38 -29.77
C VAL A 477 10.34 -5.48 -29.74
N SER A 478 10.95 -5.60 -30.91
CA SER A 478 12.39 -5.63 -31.08
C SER A 478 12.86 -4.29 -31.61
N VAL A 479 13.90 -3.73 -31.03
CA VAL A 479 14.58 -2.54 -31.55
C VAL A 479 16.03 -2.87 -31.84
N LYS A 480 16.53 -2.36 -32.96
CA LYS A 480 17.93 -2.46 -33.36
C LYS A 480 18.48 -1.06 -33.63
N ALA A 481 19.67 -0.78 -33.11
CA ALA A 481 20.41 0.42 -33.43
C ALA A 481 21.90 0.05 -33.59
N GLY A 482 22.42 0.18 -34.81
CA GLY A 482 23.74 -0.36 -35.16
C GLY A 482 23.80 -1.89 -34.97
N THR A 483 24.74 -2.37 -34.16
CA THR A 483 24.90 -3.79 -33.79
C THR A 483 24.12 -4.19 -32.54
N ALA A 484 23.62 -3.22 -31.75
CA ALA A 484 22.88 -3.47 -30.53
C ALA A 484 21.40 -3.75 -30.82
N SER A 485 20.82 -4.68 -30.07
CA SER A 485 19.39 -4.99 -30.12
C SER A 485 18.81 -5.16 -28.72
N SER A 486 17.55 -4.80 -28.55
CA SER A 486 16.76 -5.07 -27.34
C SER A 486 15.39 -5.60 -27.73
N GLU A 487 14.82 -6.43 -26.88
CA GLU A 487 13.49 -6.99 -27.07
C GLU A 487 12.64 -6.79 -25.83
N VAL A 488 11.36 -6.46 -26.03
CA VAL A 488 10.38 -6.31 -24.97
C VAL A 488 9.16 -7.14 -25.31
N GLY A 489 8.77 -8.01 -24.39
CA GLY A 489 7.53 -8.77 -24.50
C GLY A 489 6.33 -7.87 -24.21
N VAL A 490 5.33 -7.94 -25.08
CA VAL A 490 4.05 -7.24 -24.94
C VAL A 490 2.93 -8.27 -24.97
N GLU A 491 1.98 -8.13 -24.07
CA GLU A 491 0.76 -8.93 -24.01
C GLU A 491 -0.46 -8.00 -24.15
N VAL A 492 -1.32 -8.29 -25.12
CA VAL A 492 -2.63 -7.67 -25.25
C VAL A 492 -3.67 -8.67 -24.73
N ILE A 493 -4.33 -8.31 -23.64
CA ILE A 493 -5.31 -9.15 -22.95
C ILE A 493 -6.58 -9.26 -23.80
N GLY A 494 -6.93 -10.46 -24.25
CA GLY A 494 -8.22 -10.72 -24.89
C GLY A 494 -9.27 -11.25 -23.93
N ALA A 495 -10.53 -11.25 -24.35
CA ALA A 495 -11.63 -11.79 -23.55
C ALA A 495 -11.46 -13.30 -23.23
N SER A 496 -10.72 -14.06 -24.03
CA SER A 496 -10.41 -15.48 -23.76
C SER A 496 -9.49 -15.70 -22.55
N GLN A 497 -8.69 -14.70 -22.18
CA GLN A 497 -7.76 -14.72 -21.04
C GLN A 497 -8.45 -14.30 -19.75
N ILE A 498 -9.60 -13.61 -19.86
CA ILE A 498 -10.36 -13.11 -18.73
C ILE A 498 -11.22 -14.22 -18.15
N GLU A 499 -11.07 -14.47 -16.86
CA GLU A 499 -11.94 -15.34 -16.07
C GLU A 499 -13.21 -14.58 -15.68
N ARG A 500 -13.06 -13.33 -15.22
CA ARG A 500 -14.13 -12.48 -14.73
C ARG A 500 -13.87 -11.01 -15.03
N LEU A 501 -14.89 -10.31 -15.53
CA LEU A 501 -14.97 -8.84 -15.43
C LEU A 501 -15.86 -8.45 -14.25
N THR A 502 -15.50 -7.37 -13.58
CA THR A 502 -16.30 -6.79 -12.49
C THR A 502 -16.38 -5.28 -12.69
N VAL A 503 -17.57 -4.69 -12.56
CA VAL A 503 -17.71 -3.24 -12.41
C VAL A 503 -17.84 -2.93 -10.93
N ASP A 504 -16.95 -2.08 -10.40
CA ASP A 504 -16.99 -1.62 -9.02
C ASP A 504 -17.63 -0.23 -8.99
N SER A 505 -18.97 -0.19 -8.91
CA SER A 505 -19.70 1.07 -8.99
C SER A 505 -19.63 1.84 -7.67
N GLY A 506 -19.22 3.11 -7.74
CA GLY A 506 -19.18 4.04 -6.61
C GLY A 506 -20.56 4.39 -6.05
N SER A 507 -21.64 4.01 -6.72
CA SER A 507 -23.03 4.10 -6.25
C SER A 507 -23.86 2.98 -6.89
N VAL A 508 -24.92 2.53 -6.21
CA VAL A 508 -25.95 1.65 -6.79
C VAL A 508 -27.23 2.42 -7.14
N ILE A 509 -27.24 3.73 -6.94
CA ILE A 509 -28.43 4.57 -7.06
C ILE A 509 -28.50 5.19 -8.45
N LEU A 510 -29.68 5.09 -9.05
CA LEU A 510 -30.00 5.59 -10.36
C LEU A 510 -30.99 6.76 -10.27
N ARG A 511 -30.51 7.98 -10.52
CA ARG A 511 -31.34 9.19 -10.67
C ARG A 511 -30.78 10.12 -11.76
N PRO A 512 -31.62 10.94 -12.42
CA PRO A 512 -31.14 11.95 -13.37
C PRO A 512 -30.12 12.90 -12.72
N GLY A 513 -29.05 13.25 -13.44
CA GLY A 513 -27.96 14.11 -12.97
C GLY A 513 -26.89 13.41 -12.14
N ALA A 514 -27.09 12.15 -11.73
CA ALA A 514 -26.09 11.42 -10.95
C ALA A 514 -24.79 11.22 -11.74
N VAL A 515 -23.64 11.44 -11.09
CA VAL A 515 -22.31 11.09 -11.62
C VAL A 515 -21.76 9.90 -10.86
N ILE A 516 -21.69 8.74 -11.50
CA ILE A 516 -21.35 7.46 -10.88
C ILE A 516 -19.97 7.02 -11.35
N SER A 517 -19.02 6.85 -10.42
CA SER A 517 -17.74 6.22 -10.72
C SER A 517 -17.94 4.74 -11.03
N VAL A 518 -17.34 4.22 -12.11
CA VAL A 518 -17.51 2.83 -12.58
C VAL A 518 -16.19 2.20 -13.06
N PRO A 519 -15.15 2.13 -12.20
CA PRO A 519 -13.95 1.37 -12.52
C PRO A 519 -14.29 -0.10 -12.86
N VAL A 520 -13.67 -0.62 -13.91
CA VAL A 520 -13.82 -2.02 -14.32
C VAL A 520 -12.51 -2.75 -14.10
N LYS A 521 -12.59 -3.94 -13.50
CA LYS A 521 -11.45 -4.82 -13.25
C LYS A 521 -11.62 -6.11 -14.03
N ALA A 522 -10.51 -6.64 -14.53
CA ALA A 522 -10.41 -7.96 -15.13
C ALA A 522 -9.58 -8.87 -14.23
N ARG A 523 -10.18 -9.98 -13.80
CA ARG A 523 -9.45 -11.11 -13.25
C ARG A 523 -9.13 -12.08 -14.38
N LEU A 524 -7.86 -12.34 -14.57
CA LEU A 524 -7.36 -13.25 -15.61
C LEU A 524 -7.34 -14.69 -15.11
N LYS A 525 -7.36 -15.66 -16.04
CA LYS A 525 -7.27 -17.09 -15.75
C LYS A 525 -5.96 -17.51 -15.07
N ASP A 526 -4.93 -16.67 -15.10
CA ASP A 526 -3.66 -16.87 -14.42
C ASP A 526 -3.61 -16.25 -13.00
N GLY A 527 -4.72 -15.65 -12.55
CA GLY A 527 -4.88 -15.07 -11.21
C GLY A 527 -4.58 -13.58 -11.11
N ARG A 528 -4.00 -12.92 -12.14
CA ARG A 528 -3.78 -11.47 -12.11
C ARG A 528 -5.12 -10.71 -12.09
N GLU A 529 -5.18 -9.64 -11.30
CA GLU A 529 -6.28 -8.67 -11.31
C GLU A 529 -5.76 -7.33 -11.85
N ILE A 530 -6.36 -6.85 -12.94
CA ILE A 530 -5.87 -5.68 -13.68
C ILE A 530 -7.03 -4.73 -13.99
N SER A 531 -6.83 -3.44 -13.78
CA SER A 531 -7.80 -2.40 -14.16
C SER A 531 -7.92 -2.31 -15.67
N VAL A 532 -9.15 -2.33 -16.19
CA VAL A 532 -9.44 -2.13 -17.61
C VAL A 532 -9.50 -0.63 -17.89
N PRO A 533 -8.69 -0.10 -18.83
CA PRO A 533 -8.75 1.31 -19.22
C PRO A 533 -10.16 1.72 -19.67
N ALA A 534 -10.64 2.87 -19.22
CA ALA A 534 -11.96 3.38 -19.61
C ALA A 534 -12.09 3.54 -21.14
N SER A 535 -11.00 3.86 -21.84
CA SER A 535 -10.93 3.96 -23.30
C SER A 535 -11.10 2.63 -24.03
N SER A 536 -10.89 1.49 -23.35
CA SER A 536 -11.08 0.15 -23.90
C SER A 536 -12.50 -0.38 -23.71
N LEU A 537 -13.37 0.36 -23.00
CA LEU A 537 -14.72 -0.06 -22.67
C LEU A 537 -15.74 0.58 -23.61
N GLN A 538 -16.75 -0.20 -23.97
CA GLN A 538 -17.99 0.28 -24.58
C GLN A 538 -19.13 0.11 -23.60
N TRP A 539 -20.00 1.11 -23.48
CA TRP A 539 -21.12 1.10 -22.53
C TRP A 539 -22.45 0.96 -23.24
N GLU A 540 -23.29 0.07 -22.74
CA GLU A 540 -24.71 -0.04 -23.09
C GLU A 540 -25.54 0.22 -21.84
N PHE A 541 -26.60 1.02 -21.94
CA PHE A 541 -27.51 1.30 -20.83
C PHE A 541 -28.89 0.67 -21.10
N LYS A 542 -29.51 0.15 -20.04
CA LYS A 542 -30.87 -0.39 -20.05
C LYS A 542 -31.66 0.15 -18.87
N GLY A 543 -32.84 0.71 -19.11
CA GLY A 543 -33.65 1.37 -18.09
C GLY A 543 -33.25 2.84 -17.84
N PHE A 544 -32.18 3.34 -18.45
CA PHE A 544 -31.75 4.73 -18.29
C PHE A 544 -30.79 5.12 -19.42
N GLU A 545 -30.52 6.42 -19.53
CA GLU A 545 -29.51 6.97 -20.44
C GLU A 545 -28.39 7.65 -19.65
N ALA A 546 -27.16 7.54 -20.14
CA ALA A 546 -25.99 8.19 -19.53
C ALA A 546 -24.87 8.49 -20.53
N LYS A 547 -23.98 9.42 -20.17
CA LYS A 547 -22.71 9.66 -20.86
C LYS A 547 -21.56 9.05 -20.08
N ALA A 548 -20.71 8.25 -20.74
CA ALA A 548 -19.53 7.66 -20.12
C ALA A 548 -18.27 8.43 -20.50
N SER A 549 -17.46 8.84 -19.52
CA SER A 549 -16.15 9.47 -19.74
C SER A 549 -15.24 9.28 -18.54
N GLY A 550 -13.96 8.97 -18.77
CA GLY A 550 -12.94 8.91 -17.72
C GLY A 550 -13.25 7.93 -16.57
N GLY A 551 -14.00 6.86 -16.83
CA GLY A 551 -14.43 5.91 -15.80
C GLY A 551 -15.62 6.38 -14.96
N LYS A 552 -16.35 7.42 -15.40
CA LYS A 552 -17.58 7.91 -14.76
C LYS A 552 -18.76 7.85 -15.74
N LEU A 553 -19.97 7.65 -15.20
CA LEU A 553 -21.24 7.74 -15.91
C LEU A 553 -22.00 8.97 -15.42
N THR A 554 -22.41 9.87 -16.31
CA THR A 554 -23.34 10.97 -16.02
C THR A 554 -24.72 10.57 -16.49
N VAL A 555 -25.62 10.25 -15.56
CA VAL A 555 -26.99 9.82 -15.84
C VAL A 555 -27.80 11.01 -16.36
N THR A 556 -28.40 10.87 -17.53
CA THR A 556 -29.18 11.93 -18.18
C THR A 556 -30.68 11.78 -17.96
N SER A 557 -31.19 10.55 -17.96
CA SER A 557 -32.61 10.25 -17.73
C SER A 557 -32.76 8.83 -17.22
N VAL A 558 -33.87 8.54 -16.53
CA VAL A 558 -34.23 7.22 -16.01
C VAL A 558 -35.63 6.86 -16.52
N GLU A 559 -35.82 5.65 -17.03
CA GLU A 559 -37.11 5.18 -17.52
C GLU A 559 -38.13 5.05 -16.37
N PRO A 560 -39.38 5.50 -16.54
CA PRO A 560 -40.40 5.35 -15.51
C PRO A 560 -40.73 3.88 -15.19
N GLY A 561 -40.87 3.56 -13.90
CA GLY A 561 -41.40 2.27 -13.45
C GLY A 561 -40.44 1.08 -13.50
N ILE A 562 -39.16 1.29 -13.79
CA ILE A 562 -38.15 0.23 -13.71
C ILE A 562 -37.85 -0.14 -12.25
N THR A 563 -37.48 -1.39 -12.00
CA THR A 563 -36.96 -1.83 -10.68
C THR A 563 -35.44 -1.87 -10.65
N ALA A 564 -34.79 -1.97 -11.82
CA ALA A 564 -33.34 -1.95 -12.00
C ALA A 564 -32.98 -1.35 -13.37
N GLY A 565 -31.88 -0.59 -13.41
CA GLY A 565 -31.18 -0.16 -14.62
C GLY A 565 -29.78 -0.78 -14.69
N TYR A 566 -29.30 -1.05 -15.90
CA TYR A 566 -28.06 -1.80 -16.12
C TYR A 566 -27.09 -0.95 -16.92
N ALA A 567 -25.93 -0.65 -16.33
CA ALA A 567 -24.79 -0.09 -17.04
C ALA A 567 -23.86 -1.24 -17.45
N ILE A 568 -23.97 -1.69 -18.69
CA ILE A 568 -23.25 -2.85 -19.19
C ILE A 568 -21.93 -2.38 -19.80
N ALA A 569 -20.82 -2.63 -19.10
CA ALA A 569 -19.49 -2.44 -19.61
C ALA A 569 -19.08 -3.62 -20.49
N ARG A 570 -18.60 -3.32 -21.69
CA ARG A 570 -18.13 -4.33 -22.66
C ARG A 570 -16.66 -4.15 -22.98
N TYR A 571 -15.95 -5.26 -22.89
CA TYR A 571 -14.57 -5.38 -23.33
C TYR A 571 -14.41 -6.62 -24.22
N ASP A 572 -13.98 -6.43 -25.47
CA ASP A 572 -13.74 -7.53 -26.42
C ASP A 572 -14.92 -8.53 -26.49
N GLY A 573 -16.14 -7.99 -26.53
CA GLY A 573 -17.40 -8.74 -26.55
C GLY A 573 -17.87 -9.30 -25.20
N LEU A 574 -17.01 -9.35 -24.18
CA LEU A 574 -17.36 -9.78 -22.83
C LEU A 574 -18.05 -8.66 -22.07
N GLY A 575 -19.28 -8.91 -21.59
CA GLY A 575 -20.06 -7.96 -20.80
C GLY A 575 -20.02 -8.23 -19.30
N THR A 576 -20.03 -7.16 -18.52
CA THR A 576 -20.39 -7.15 -17.10
C THR A 576 -21.24 -5.91 -16.84
N ALA A 577 -22.11 -5.94 -15.84
CA ALA A 577 -22.97 -4.80 -15.54
C ALA A 577 -22.69 -4.24 -14.15
N ALA A 578 -22.69 -2.90 -14.03
CA ALA A 578 -23.13 -2.28 -12.79
C ALA A 578 -24.66 -2.28 -12.81
N ILE A 579 -25.24 -2.94 -11.82
CA ILE A 579 -26.68 -2.99 -11.62
C ILE A 579 -27.01 -1.85 -10.68
N LEU A 580 -27.78 -0.92 -11.21
CA LEU A 580 -28.25 0.26 -10.51
C LEU A 580 -29.75 0.09 -10.31
N ALA A 581 -30.29 0.65 -9.25
CA ALA A 581 -31.73 0.68 -9.07
C ALA A 581 -32.19 2.10 -8.87
N PRO A 582 -33.46 2.40 -9.18
CA PRO A 582 -34.15 3.56 -8.61
C PRO A 582 -34.24 3.37 -7.08
N GLY A 583 -33.11 3.53 -6.41
CA GLY A 583 -32.99 3.56 -4.97
C GLY A 583 -33.31 4.96 -4.48
N SER A 584 -33.83 5.03 -3.26
CA SER A 584 -33.78 6.28 -2.51
C SER A 584 -32.39 6.40 -1.89
N GLU A 585 -31.68 7.44 -2.30
CA GLU A 585 -30.62 7.98 -1.46
C GLU A 585 -31.31 8.83 -0.42
N LYS A 586 -31.12 8.50 0.87
CA LYS A 586 -31.50 9.42 1.93
C LYS A 586 -30.23 10.13 2.35
N VAL A 587 -30.13 11.41 1.98
CA VAL A 587 -29.14 12.31 2.57
C VAL A 587 -29.41 12.33 4.07
N LEU A 588 -28.44 11.86 4.84
CA LEU A 588 -28.47 11.92 6.30
C LEU A 588 -28.04 13.30 6.78
N ALA A 589 -27.01 13.86 6.15
CA ALA A 589 -26.53 15.20 6.39
C ALA A 589 -25.75 15.72 5.18
N ASP A 590 -26.20 16.84 4.63
CA ASP A 590 -25.45 17.73 3.71
C ASP A 590 -24.86 18.94 4.44
N PHE A 591 -25.16 19.09 5.74
CA PHE A 591 -24.64 20.12 6.63
C PHE A 591 -24.91 21.56 6.21
N GLU A 592 -25.84 21.81 5.27
CA GLU A 592 -26.16 23.16 4.82
C GLU A 592 -26.81 24.02 5.92
N ASP A 593 -27.48 23.37 6.88
CA ASP A 593 -27.95 24.02 8.11
C ASP A 593 -26.84 24.08 9.18
N ALA A 594 -26.28 25.27 9.36
CA ALA A 594 -25.26 25.54 10.38
C ALA A 594 -25.74 25.32 11.83
N ALA A 595 -27.05 25.21 12.07
CA ALA A 595 -27.61 24.88 13.38
C ALA A 595 -27.63 23.36 13.67
N THR A 596 -27.16 22.52 12.74
CA THR A 596 -27.10 21.07 12.93
C THR A 596 -26.29 20.72 14.19
N PRO A 597 -26.86 20.01 15.17
CA PRO A 597 -26.20 19.76 16.45
C PRO A 597 -25.08 18.71 16.28
N VAL A 598 -23.85 19.18 16.39
CA VAL A 598 -22.63 18.37 16.39
C VAL A 598 -21.80 18.72 17.62
N SER A 599 -21.07 17.73 18.16
CA SER A 599 -20.16 17.98 19.28
C SER A 599 -18.89 17.15 19.17
N PHE A 600 -17.81 17.64 19.76
CA PHE A 600 -16.55 16.93 19.81
C PHE A 600 -16.46 16.05 21.06
N SER A 601 -15.92 14.84 20.89
CA SER A 601 -15.42 14.04 22.00
C SER A 601 -14.16 13.30 21.55
N ALA A 602 -13.39 12.76 22.49
CA ALA A 602 -12.15 12.06 22.15
C ALA A 602 -11.80 10.95 23.14
N LEU A 603 -10.93 10.05 22.71
CA LEU A 603 -10.29 9.05 23.56
C LEU A 603 -8.80 8.96 23.18
N PRO A 604 -7.85 8.95 24.12
CA PRO A 604 -8.05 9.21 25.55
C PRO A 604 -8.49 10.66 25.79
N ALA A 605 -8.92 11.00 27.01
CA ALA A 605 -9.57 12.28 27.31
C ALA A 605 -8.67 13.51 27.06
N GLU A 606 -7.36 13.30 26.97
CA GLU A 606 -6.36 14.31 26.67
C GLU A 606 -6.32 14.71 25.19
N THR A 607 -6.86 13.88 24.28
CA THR A 607 -6.99 14.26 22.87
C THR A 607 -7.94 15.43 22.74
N THR A 608 -7.50 16.48 22.06
CA THR A 608 -8.29 17.70 21.84
C THR A 608 -8.69 17.80 20.37
N GLY A 609 -9.58 18.73 20.07
CA GLY A 609 -10.11 18.93 18.73
C GLY A 609 -11.43 19.66 18.74
N THR A 610 -12.01 19.84 17.57
CA THR A 610 -13.33 20.46 17.41
C THR A 610 -14.10 19.73 16.33
N ALA A 611 -15.43 19.69 16.49
CA ALA A 611 -16.35 19.23 15.47
C ALA A 611 -17.40 20.34 15.29
N SER A 612 -17.49 20.91 14.10
CA SER A 612 -18.36 22.06 13.83
C SER A 612 -18.77 22.12 12.36
N ILE A 613 -19.91 22.75 12.09
CA ILE A 613 -20.35 23.05 10.73
C ILE A 613 -19.71 24.38 10.30
N ILE A 614 -18.99 24.37 9.17
CA ILE A 614 -18.29 25.54 8.64
C ILE A 614 -18.54 25.69 7.14
N GLY A 615 -18.47 26.91 6.61
CA GLY A 615 -18.54 27.19 5.16
C GLY A 615 -17.21 27.68 4.59
N GLY A 616 -17.13 27.80 3.26
CA GLY A 616 -15.96 28.38 2.58
C GLY A 616 -14.75 27.44 2.46
N VAL A 617 -14.98 26.13 2.52
CA VAL A 617 -13.92 25.12 2.43
C VAL A 617 -13.47 24.94 0.97
N PRO A 618 -12.16 24.83 0.67
CA PRO A 618 -11.67 24.67 -0.71
C PRO A 618 -12.32 23.50 -1.46
N GLY A 619 -12.76 23.74 -2.70
CA GLY A 619 -13.52 22.80 -3.53
C GLY A 619 -15.01 22.70 -3.19
N ARG A 620 -15.47 23.44 -2.17
CA ARG A 620 -16.85 23.56 -1.68
C ARG A 620 -17.12 24.95 -1.09
N GLU A 621 -16.65 25.99 -1.80
CA GLU A 621 -16.61 27.35 -1.27
C GLU A 621 -17.99 27.94 -0.97
N THR A 622 -19.04 27.40 -1.59
CA THR A 622 -20.42 27.87 -1.48
C THR A 622 -21.32 26.98 -0.62
N SER A 623 -20.80 25.87 -0.05
CA SER A 623 -21.54 24.98 0.84
C SER A 623 -20.96 24.96 2.25
N ASN A 624 -21.77 24.51 3.20
CA ASN A 624 -21.32 24.17 4.53
C ASN A 624 -20.91 22.70 4.61
N VAL A 625 -19.99 22.37 5.53
CA VAL A 625 -19.47 21.01 5.73
C VAL A 625 -19.28 20.72 7.21
N LEU A 626 -19.28 19.46 7.61
CA LEU A 626 -18.81 19.06 8.94
C LEU A 626 -17.29 19.03 8.96
N SER A 627 -16.67 20.00 9.62
CA SER A 627 -15.25 19.96 9.94
C SER A 627 -15.00 19.16 11.23
N LEU A 628 -13.96 18.34 11.20
CA LEU A 628 -13.37 17.65 12.34
C LEU A 628 -11.87 17.98 12.39
N TYR A 629 -11.53 18.97 13.21
CA TYR A 629 -10.16 19.20 13.63
C TYR A 629 -9.82 18.24 14.77
N TYR A 630 -8.64 17.64 14.70
CA TYR A 630 -8.14 16.75 15.74
C TYR A 630 -6.71 17.13 16.13
N ASP A 631 -6.42 16.91 17.40
CA ASP A 631 -5.10 17.10 17.98
C ASP A 631 -4.77 15.95 18.95
N PHE A 632 -3.99 15.02 18.43
CA PHE A 632 -3.46 13.84 19.09
C PHE A 632 -2.13 14.10 19.78
N THR A 633 -1.70 15.35 19.94
CA THR A 633 -0.43 15.71 20.61
C THR A 633 -0.38 15.21 22.06
N TYR A 634 -1.54 15.10 22.72
CA TYR A 634 -1.66 14.65 24.10
C TYR A 634 -2.36 13.28 24.22
N GLY A 635 -2.02 12.56 25.30
CA GLY A 635 -2.54 11.21 25.58
C GLY A 635 -1.58 10.08 25.17
N LYS A 636 -1.80 8.86 25.66
CA LYS A 636 -1.00 7.65 25.36
C LYS A 636 -1.83 6.58 24.67
N GLY A 637 -1.16 5.67 23.98
CA GLY A 637 -1.80 4.56 23.27
C GLY A 637 -2.52 5.03 22.01
N SER A 638 -3.54 4.28 21.61
CA SER A 638 -4.37 4.63 20.46
C SER A 638 -5.26 5.82 20.79
N ARG A 639 -5.34 6.77 19.85
CA ARG A 639 -6.06 8.03 19.99
C ARG A 639 -7.15 8.16 18.94
N PHE A 640 -8.24 8.81 19.31
CA PHE A 640 -9.49 8.85 18.58
C PHE A 640 -10.14 10.22 18.76
N ALA A 641 -10.48 10.87 17.66
CA ALA A 641 -11.16 12.15 17.64
C ALA A 641 -12.52 11.98 16.97
N TYR A 642 -13.60 12.23 17.72
CA TYR A 642 -14.97 11.95 17.31
C TYR A 642 -15.73 13.24 17.02
N ALA A 643 -16.28 13.34 15.81
CA ALA A 643 -17.43 14.18 15.53
C ALA A 643 -18.70 13.40 15.93
N ASN A 644 -19.27 13.73 17.08
CA ASN A 644 -20.54 13.16 17.52
C ASN A 644 -21.66 13.85 16.76
N LEU A 645 -22.41 13.04 16.02
CA LEU A 645 -23.59 13.47 15.30
C LEU A 645 -24.76 13.28 16.25
N LEU A 646 -25.41 14.38 16.65
CA LEU A 646 -26.49 14.30 17.65
C LEU A 646 -27.86 14.14 16.99
N GLY A 647 -28.03 14.60 15.76
CA GLY A 647 -29.33 14.61 15.09
C GLY A 647 -30.37 15.47 15.83
N ALA A 648 -31.59 15.53 15.31
CA ALA A 648 -32.64 16.39 15.88
C ALA A 648 -33.09 16.00 17.30
N ASP A 649 -32.93 14.73 17.69
CA ASP A 649 -33.37 14.19 18.98
C ASP A 649 -32.21 13.91 19.96
N GLY A 650 -30.99 14.31 19.61
CA GLY A 650 -29.80 14.21 20.46
C GLY A 650 -29.17 12.81 20.54
N LYS A 651 -29.63 11.83 19.76
CA LYS A 651 -29.22 10.41 19.86
C LYS A 651 -28.46 9.86 18.64
N GLY A 652 -28.17 10.69 17.65
CA GLY A 652 -27.62 10.26 16.35
C GLY A 652 -28.61 10.43 15.21
N ILE A 653 -28.11 10.44 13.98
CA ILE A 653 -28.95 10.59 12.79
C ILE A 653 -29.64 9.27 12.50
N ALA A 654 -30.98 9.29 12.46
CA ALA A 654 -31.80 8.10 12.31
C ALA A 654 -31.68 7.45 10.92
N ILE A 655 -31.49 6.14 10.93
CA ILE A 655 -31.43 5.27 9.77
C ILE A 655 -32.55 4.23 9.89
N ASP A 656 -33.49 4.27 8.95
CA ASP A 656 -34.68 3.44 8.94
C ASP A 656 -34.56 2.35 7.89
N GLY A 657 -35.04 1.14 8.15
CA GLY A 657 -34.90 0.03 7.20
C GLY A 657 -33.44 -0.43 7.02
N ASN A 658 -33.19 -1.42 6.16
CA ASN A 658 -31.89 -2.07 6.06
C ASN A 658 -30.99 -1.38 5.02
N PRO A 659 -29.97 -0.59 5.42
CA PRO A 659 -29.10 0.09 4.47
C PRO A 659 -28.13 -0.89 3.78
N SER A 660 -27.75 -0.58 2.55
CA SER A 660 -26.77 -1.36 1.78
C SER A 660 -25.39 -0.70 1.75
N ALA A 661 -25.33 0.63 1.76
CA ALA A 661 -24.07 1.36 1.77
C ALA A 661 -24.18 2.71 2.49
N LEU A 662 -23.05 3.15 3.04
CA LEU A 662 -22.79 4.53 3.45
C LEU A 662 -21.99 5.20 2.33
N THR A 663 -22.41 6.39 1.91
CA THR A 663 -21.62 7.25 1.03
C THR A 663 -21.36 8.59 1.71
N LEU A 664 -20.17 9.12 1.53
CA LEU A 664 -19.78 10.42 2.04
C LEU A 664 -18.62 10.97 1.22
N ASP A 665 -18.57 12.29 1.11
CA ASP A 665 -17.43 13.00 0.56
C ASP A 665 -16.50 13.40 1.70
N VAL A 666 -15.20 13.16 1.53
CA VAL A 666 -14.18 13.47 2.53
C VAL A 666 -13.08 14.32 1.94
N LEU A 667 -12.85 15.50 2.51
CA LEU A 667 -11.64 16.27 2.30
C LEU A 667 -10.51 15.64 3.12
N GLY A 668 -9.55 15.01 2.43
CA GLY A 668 -8.40 14.37 3.06
C GLY A 668 -7.31 15.36 3.44
N ASP A 669 -6.58 15.04 4.51
CA ASP A 669 -5.47 15.83 5.07
C ASP A 669 -4.10 15.17 4.86
N SER A 670 -4.03 14.05 4.14
CA SER A 670 -2.80 13.24 3.96
C SER A 670 -2.13 12.82 5.27
N SER A 671 -2.91 12.67 6.35
CA SER A 671 -2.39 12.35 7.68
C SER A 671 -1.96 10.90 7.89
N PHE A 672 -2.30 10.01 6.96
CA PHE A 672 -2.17 8.55 7.10
C PHE A 672 -2.95 7.93 8.28
N ASN A 673 -3.79 8.72 8.96
CA ASN A 673 -4.76 8.23 9.95
C ASN A 673 -5.86 7.38 9.28
N TRP A 674 -6.68 6.71 10.09
CA TRP A 674 -7.87 6.02 9.59
C TRP A 674 -9.10 6.90 9.76
N ILE A 675 -10.12 6.64 8.95
CA ILE A 675 -11.48 7.17 9.10
C ILE A 675 -12.42 6.02 9.40
N ARG A 676 -13.28 6.19 10.41
CA ARG A 676 -14.30 5.22 10.78
C ARG A 676 -15.64 5.90 11.07
N GLY A 677 -16.71 5.11 10.96
CA GLY A 677 -18.06 5.48 11.37
C GLY A 677 -18.54 4.58 12.51
N GLU A 678 -19.21 5.17 13.51
CA GLU A 678 -19.90 4.43 14.58
C GLU A 678 -21.39 4.44 14.31
N PHE A 679 -21.98 3.24 14.30
CA PHE A 679 -23.41 3.05 14.29
C PHE A 679 -23.88 2.42 15.60
N VAL A 680 -25.06 2.82 16.06
CA VAL A 680 -25.76 2.15 17.17
C VAL A 680 -27.02 1.52 16.61
N ASP A 681 -27.14 0.22 16.78
CA ASP A 681 -28.26 -0.57 16.27
C ASP A 681 -29.49 -0.53 17.19
N SER A 682 -30.60 -1.13 16.77
CA SER A 682 -31.85 -1.14 17.55
C SER A 682 -31.76 -1.83 18.92
N LYS A 683 -30.68 -2.60 19.18
CA LYS A 683 -30.41 -3.28 20.45
C LYS A 683 -29.39 -2.51 21.30
N GLY A 684 -28.97 -1.32 20.87
CA GLY A 684 -27.95 -0.53 21.54
C GLY A 684 -26.52 -1.03 21.31
N LYS A 685 -26.30 -1.96 20.37
CA LYS A 685 -24.97 -2.48 20.06
C LYS A 685 -24.22 -1.50 19.16
N GLN A 686 -22.97 -1.22 19.51
CA GLN A 686 -22.04 -0.47 18.66
C GLN A 686 -21.56 -1.33 17.50
N VAL A 687 -21.62 -0.77 16.30
CA VAL A 687 -21.13 -1.34 15.05
C VAL A 687 -20.15 -0.34 14.45
N LEU A 688 -18.87 -0.73 14.38
CA LEU A 688 -17.79 0.11 13.86
C LEU A 688 -17.51 -0.25 12.40
N VAL A 689 -17.52 0.75 11.54
CA VAL A 689 -17.33 0.60 10.10
C VAL A 689 -16.07 1.33 9.68
N ASP A 690 -15.14 0.61 9.04
CA ASP A 690 -13.93 1.21 8.47
C ASP A 690 -14.30 1.95 7.18
N ILE A 691 -14.11 3.28 7.17
CA ILE A 691 -14.36 4.12 5.98
C ILE A 691 -13.09 4.17 5.13
N ALA A 692 -11.94 4.42 5.76
CA ALA A 692 -10.63 4.35 5.14
C ALA A 692 -9.58 3.94 6.18
N ARG A 693 -8.68 3.01 5.85
CA ARG A 693 -7.58 2.59 6.76
C ARG A 693 -6.29 3.39 6.59
N THR A 694 -6.25 4.30 5.64
CA THR A 694 -5.12 5.20 5.44
C THR A 694 -5.63 6.42 4.68
N ILE A 695 -5.40 7.61 5.21
CA ILE A 695 -5.67 8.88 4.52
C ILE A 695 -4.39 9.30 3.79
N ASP A 696 -4.18 8.75 2.61
CA ASP A 696 -3.02 9.01 1.74
C ASP A 696 -3.31 10.05 0.64
N TRP A 697 -4.42 10.79 0.77
CA TRP A 697 -4.86 11.78 -0.20
C TRP A 697 -5.08 13.14 0.44
N SER A 698 -4.97 14.18 -0.38
CA SER A 698 -5.46 15.52 -0.10
C SER A 698 -6.61 15.85 -1.05
N GLY A 699 -7.46 16.81 -0.68
CA GLY A 699 -8.63 17.18 -1.49
C GLY A 699 -9.83 16.24 -1.28
N TRP A 700 -10.94 16.54 -1.97
CA TRP A 700 -12.20 15.82 -1.84
C TRP A 700 -12.16 14.46 -2.53
N LYS A 701 -12.60 13.42 -1.81
CA LYS A 701 -12.76 12.06 -2.29
C LYS A 701 -14.10 11.50 -1.86
N SER A 702 -14.91 11.05 -2.80
CA SER A 702 -16.15 10.32 -2.52
C SER A 702 -15.82 8.88 -2.11
N ILE A 703 -16.29 8.47 -0.94
CA ILE A 703 -16.08 7.14 -0.39
C ILE A 703 -17.42 6.43 -0.28
N LYS A 704 -17.45 5.17 -0.69
CA LYS A 704 -18.59 4.27 -0.52
C LYS A 704 -18.15 3.08 0.34
N VAL A 705 -18.94 2.78 1.36
CA VAL A 705 -18.69 1.68 2.28
C VAL A 705 -19.85 0.70 2.25
N ASP A 706 -19.54 -0.57 2.02
CA ASP A 706 -20.51 -1.67 2.04
C ASP A 706 -20.98 -1.97 3.48
N LEU A 707 -22.26 -1.68 3.76
CA LEU A 707 -22.86 -1.92 5.08
C LEU A 707 -23.50 -3.31 5.20
N THR A 708 -23.61 -4.07 4.11
CA THR A 708 -24.23 -5.41 4.15
C THR A 708 -23.43 -6.39 5.02
N LYS A 709 -22.13 -6.12 5.20
CA LYS A 709 -21.22 -6.88 6.07
C LYS A 709 -21.22 -6.38 7.52
N ALA A 710 -21.82 -5.23 7.79
CA ALA A 710 -21.71 -4.56 9.09
C ALA A 710 -22.57 -5.19 10.21
N SER A 711 -23.35 -6.26 9.94
CA SER A 711 -24.24 -6.88 10.93
C SER A 711 -25.13 -5.86 11.68
N LEU A 712 -25.58 -4.82 10.97
CA LEU A 712 -26.32 -3.69 11.52
C LEU A 712 -27.82 -4.01 11.60
N THR A 713 -28.40 -3.96 12.80
CA THR A 713 -29.85 -4.18 13.02
C THR A 713 -30.60 -2.85 13.03
N THR A 714 -31.69 -2.73 12.27
CA THR A 714 -32.43 -1.45 12.13
C THR A 714 -33.74 -1.43 12.92
N PRO A 715 -34.27 -0.25 13.31
CA PRO A 715 -33.74 1.10 13.06
C PRO A 715 -32.40 1.32 13.76
N ALA A 716 -31.47 1.96 13.06
CA ALA A 716 -30.13 2.21 13.52
C ALA A 716 -29.86 3.72 13.53
N ARG A 717 -28.71 4.12 14.07
CA ARG A 717 -28.28 5.52 14.08
C ARG A 717 -26.82 5.63 13.72
N LEU A 718 -26.49 6.59 12.88
CA LEU A 718 -25.11 7.04 12.74
C LEU A 718 -24.81 8.02 13.88
N THR A 719 -23.91 7.64 14.78
CA THR A 719 -23.61 8.42 16.00
C THR A 719 -22.29 9.16 15.88
N LYS A 720 -21.30 8.63 15.14
CA LYS A 720 -19.99 9.29 15.01
C LYS A 720 -19.37 9.10 13.63
N LEU A 721 -18.67 10.14 13.18
CA LEU A 721 -17.59 10.04 12.20
C LEU A 721 -16.29 10.42 12.91
N TYR A 722 -15.23 9.64 12.75
CA TYR A 722 -14.06 9.81 13.59
C TYR A 722 -12.75 9.37 12.96
N VAL A 723 -11.68 10.03 13.42
CA VAL A 723 -10.30 9.76 13.03
C VAL A 723 -9.67 8.81 14.05
N VAL A 724 -8.91 7.83 13.57
CA VAL A 724 -8.16 6.89 14.41
C VAL A 724 -6.67 7.00 14.16
N ASN A 725 -5.93 7.15 15.25
CA ASN A 725 -4.49 7.20 15.30
C ASN A 725 -3.99 6.09 16.25
N LEU A 726 -3.71 4.90 15.69
CA LEU A 726 -3.32 3.74 16.48
C LEU A 726 -1.92 3.93 17.11
N GLU A 727 -1.70 3.32 18.28
CA GLU A 727 -0.40 3.34 18.97
C GLU A 727 0.73 2.74 18.11
N GLN A 728 0.41 1.69 17.36
CA GLN A 728 1.35 1.06 16.45
C GLN A 728 1.60 1.97 15.25
N ASP A 729 2.88 2.26 14.97
CA ASP A 729 3.34 3.15 13.89
C ASP A 729 2.71 4.55 13.98
N GLN A 730 2.40 4.99 15.20
CA GLN A 730 1.75 6.27 15.47
C GLN A 730 2.55 7.46 14.95
N ASP A 731 3.87 7.31 14.96
CA ASP A 731 4.85 8.27 14.47
C ASP A 731 4.89 8.38 12.93
N GLU A 732 4.17 7.52 12.22
CA GLU A 732 3.97 7.59 10.77
C GLU A 732 2.78 8.47 10.39
N ARG A 733 2.00 8.94 11.36
CA ARG A 733 0.72 9.62 11.14
C ARG A 733 0.75 11.02 11.72
N ALA A 734 0.07 11.95 11.05
CA ALA A 734 -0.04 13.31 11.57
C ALA A 734 -0.82 13.30 12.88
N LEU A 735 -0.28 13.97 13.90
CA LEU A 735 -0.95 14.13 15.19
C LEU A 735 -2.06 15.18 15.12
N GLN A 736 -1.91 16.15 14.22
CA GLN A 736 -2.88 17.21 13.99
C GLN A 736 -3.32 17.19 12.55
N GLY A 737 -4.59 17.52 12.34
CA GLY A 737 -5.15 17.64 11.01
C GLY A 737 -6.60 18.05 11.08
N GLU A 738 -7.17 18.25 9.91
CA GLU A 738 -8.56 18.64 9.76
C GLU A 738 -9.14 17.89 8.57
N LEU A 739 -10.19 17.11 8.84
CA LEU A 739 -11.00 16.52 7.80
C LEU A 739 -12.30 17.32 7.67
N ALA A 740 -12.83 17.37 6.46
CA ALA A 740 -14.20 17.80 6.24
C ALA A 740 -15.02 16.64 5.66
N PHE A 741 -16.23 16.48 6.17
CA PHE A 741 -17.21 15.50 5.73
C PHE A 741 -18.40 16.25 5.14
N ASP A 742 -18.89 15.76 4.01
CA ASP A 742 -20.07 16.32 3.36
C ASP A 742 -20.85 15.24 2.59
N ASN A 743 -22.09 15.53 2.22
CA ASN A 743 -23.00 14.64 1.50
C ASN A 743 -23.08 13.24 2.13
N VAL A 744 -23.18 13.18 3.47
CA VAL A 744 -23.32 11.92 4.18
C VAL A 744 -24.69 11.36 3.84
N ALA A 745 -24.72 10.24 3.16
CA ALA A 745 -25.94 9.63 2.69
C ALA A 745 -25.95 8.13 2.95
N ILE A 746 -27.16 7.60 3.18
CA ILE A 746 -27.39 6.17 3.24
C ILE A 746 -28.09 5.74 1.96
N GLN A 747 -27.55 4.67 1.38
CA GLN A 747 -28.12 4.01 0.24
C GLN A 747 -28.92 2.81 0.74
N TYR A 748 -30.23 2.86 0.53
CA TYR A 748 -31.05 1.68 0.72
C TYR A 748 -30.93 0.80 -0.52
N PRO A 749 -30.85 -0.52 -0.33
CA PRO A 749 -31.09 -1.40 -1.45
C PRO A 749 -32.49 -1.06 -1.99
N PRO A 750 -32.73 -1.20 -3.31
CA PRO A 750 -34.10 -1.24 -3.80
C PRO A 750 -34.92 -2.22 -2.95
N ALA A 751 -36.22 -1.95 -2.81
CA ALA A 751 -37.13 -2.84 -2.07
C ALA A 751 -36.82 -4.30 -2.43
N ALA A 752 -36.59 -5.14 -1.42
CA ALA A 752 -36.12 -6.50 -1.63
C ALA A 752 -37.06 -7.23 -2.59
N TYR A 753 -36.60 -7.45 -3.81
CA TYR A 753 -37.32 -8.30 -4.74
C TYR A 753 -37.29 -9.71 -4.20
N VAL A 754 -38.47 -10.24 -3.95
CA VAL A 754 -38.65 -11.66 -3.72
C VAL A 754 -38.62 -12.29 -5.10
N PRO A 755 -37.60 -13.10 -5.45
CA PRO A 755 -37.57 -13.76 -6.73
C PRO A 755 -38.83 -14.59 -6.87
N VAL A 756 -39.64 -14.28 -7.87
CA VAL A 756 -40.75 -15.16 -8.21
C VAL A 756 -40.10 -16.50 -8.56
N LYS A 757 -40.49 -17.55 -7.84
CA LYS A 757 -40.11 -18.94 -8.12
C LYS A 757 -41.32 -19.64 -8.73
N PRO A 758 -41.68 -19.28 -9.97
CA PRO A 758 -42.84 -19.89 -10.58
C PRO A 758 -42.55 -21.37 -10.83
N THR A 759 -43.57 -22.21 -10.67
CA THR A 759 -43.51 -23.56 -11.20
C THR A 759 -43.91 -23.53 -12.66
N ILE A 760 -42.94 -23.81 -13.55
CA ILE A 760 -43.19 -23.92 -14.99
C ILE A 760 -43.18 -25.39 -15.37
N VAL A 761 -44.25 -25.89 -15.98
CA VAL A 761 -44.33 -27.26 -16.51
C VAL A 761 -44.54 -27.22 -18.02
N LEU A 762 -43.64 -27.84 -18.77
CA LEU A 762 -43.71 -27.93 -20.22
C LEU A 762 -43.62 -29.38 -20.71
N GLY A 763 -44.30 -29.72 -21.80
CA GLY A 763 -44.16 -31.00 -22.47
C GLY A 763 -43.40 -30.89 -23.79
N VAL A 764 -42.46 -31.80 -24.05
CA VAL A 764 -41.78 -31.87 -25.35
C VAL A 764 -42.81 -32.12 -26.46
N GLY A 765 -42.78 -31.30 -27.52
CA GLY A 765 -43.70 -31.36 -28.65
C GLY A 765 -45.09 -30.75 -28.38
N LYS A 766 -45.36 -30.24 -27.17
CA LYS A 766 -46.63 -29.62 -26.81
C LYS A 766 -46.52 -28.10 -26.81
N LYS A 767 -47.50 -27.42 -27.40
CA LYS A 767 -47.67 -25.95 -27.30
C LYS A 767 -48.42 -25.51 -26.05
N GLN A 768 -48.75 -26.44 -25.15
CA GLN A 768 -49.42 -26.13 -23.90
C GLN A 768 -48.42 -26.29 -22.74
N ALA A 769 -48.28 -25.26 -21.92
CA ALA A 769 -47.49 -25.25 -20.69
C ALA A 769 -48.36 -24.82 -19.51
N THR A 770 -47.91 -25.06 -18.28
CA THR A 770 -48.52 -24.46 -17.10
C THR A 770 -47.52 -23.56 -16.37
N LEU A 771 -48.00 -22.41 -15.92
CA LEU A 771 -47.27 -21.47 -15.06
C LEU A 771 -48.06 -21.33 -13.76
N ASN A 772 -47.50 -21.80 -12.65
CA ASN A 772 -48.17 -21.85 -11.36
C ASN A 772 -49.55 -22.54 -11.43
N GLY A 773 -49.64 -23.62 -12.22
CA GLY A 773 -50.88 -24.38 -12.45
C GLY A 773 -51.85 -23.77 -13.47
N LYS A 774 -51.65 -22.52 -13.90
CA LYS A 774 -52.45 -21.90 -14.97
C LYS A 774 -51.93 -22.31 -16.34
N THR A 775 -52.83 -22.75 -17.21
CA THR A 775 -52.48 -23.13 -18.59
C THR A 775 -52.12 -21.91 -19.44
N ILE A 776 -51.03 -22.00 -20.18
CA ILE A 776 -50.54 -20.99 -21.14
C ILE A 776 -50.25 -21.68 -22.49
N GLU A 777 -50.63 -21.02 -23.58
CA GLU A 777 -50.28 -21.44 -24.93
C GLU A 777 -48.94 -20.84 -25.36
N LEU A 778 -48.05 -21.70 -25.85
CA LEU A 778 -46.74 -21.35 -26.38
C LEU A 778 -46.84 -21.12 -27.88
N THR A 779 -46.17 -20.08 -28.37
CA THR A 779 -46.01 -19.84 -29.82
C THR A 779 -45.27 -21.02 -30.49
N THR A 780 -44.35 -21.66 -29.76
CA THR A 780 -43.54 -22.78 -30.22
C THR A 780 -43.37 -23.85 -29.13
N ALA A 781 -43.32 -25.12 -29.53
CA ALA A 781 -43.18 -26.23 -28.58
C ALA A 781 -41.71 -26.49 -28.21
N PRO A 782 -41.41 -26.88 -26.95
CA PRO A 782 -40.12 -27.46 -26.58
C PRO A 782 -39.77 -28.68 -27.42
N PHE A 783 -38.49 -28.92 -27.65
CA PHE A 783 -38.01 -30.09 -28.39
C PHE A 783 -36.70 -30.63 -27.82
N THR A 784 -36.33 -31.84 -28.24
CA THR A 784 -35.09 -32.48 -27.82
C THR A 784 -34.15 -32.62 -29.01
N VAL A 785 -32.88 -32.27 -28.84
CA VAL A 785 -31.81 -32.53 -29.81
C VAL A 785 -30.67 -33.22 -29.08
N ASN A 786 -30.26 -34.40 -29.54
CA ASN A 786 -29.14 -35.17 -28.96
C ASN A 786 -29.24 -35.34 -27.43
N GLY A 787 -30.45 -35.61 -26.92
CA GLY A 787 -30.70 -35.77 -25.48
C GLY A 787 -30.80 -34.47 -24.68
N VAL A 788 -30.62 -33.31 -25.32
CA VAL A 788 -30.75 -31.99 -24.68
C VAL A 788 -32.12 -31.39 -24.98
N ASN A 789 -32.82 -30.99 -23.93
CA ASN A 789 -34.13 -30.34 -24.03
C ASN A 789 -33.98 -28.83 -24.24
N TYR A 790 -34.56 -28.34 -25.32
CA TYR A 790 -34.56 -26.94 -25.75
C TYR A 790 -35.91 -26.28 -25.47
N LEU A 791 -35.86 -25.13 -24.80
CA LEU A 791 -37.03 -24.34 -24.44
C LEU A 791 -37.06 -23.01 -25.18
N PRO A 792 -38.25 -22.47 -25.53
CA PRO A 792 -38.37 -21.11 -26.04
C PRO A 792 -37.87 -20.10 -25.01
N LEU A 793 -36.79 -19.37 -25.32
CA LEU A 793 -36.11 -18.51 -24.36
C LEU A 793 -37.00 -17.42 -23.80
N ARG A 794 -37.73 -16.71 -24.67
CA ARG A 794 -38.58 -15.58 -24.27
C ARG A 794 -39.65 -16.01 -23.25
N PHE A 795 -40.36 -17.11 -23.51
CA PHE A 795 -41.36 -17.61 -22.56
C PHE A 795 -40.74 -17.94 -21.19
N VAL A 796 -39.61 -18.65 -21.16
CA VAL A 796 -38.97 -19.03 -19.89
C VAL A 796 -38.44 -17.79 -19.15
N ALA A 797 -37.83 -16.85 -19.86
CA ALA A 797 -37.34 -15.61 -19.28
C ALA A 797 -38.48 -14.75 -18.72
N ASP A 798 -39.53 -14.52 -19.52
CA ASP A 798 -40.72 -13.74 -19.10
C ASP A 798 -41.39 -14.38 -17.88
N ALA A 799 -41.56 -15.71 -17.89
CA ALA A 799 -42.11 -16.45 -16.76
C ALA A 799 -41.28 -16.27 -15.48
N LEU A 800 -39.95 -16.20 -15.60
CA LEU A 800 -39.02 -15.97 -14.50
C LEU A 800 -38.84 -14.47 -14.15
N GLY A 801 -39.57 -13.56 -14.80
CA GLY A 801 -39.47 -12.12 -14.58
C GLY A 801 -38.20 -11.49 -15.15
N ALA A 802 -37.58 -12.11 -16.15
CA ALA A 802 -36.40 -11.62 -16.83
C ALA A 802 -36.75 -10.94 -18.16
N GLN A 803 -36.01 -9.89 -18.52
CA GLN A 803 -36.11 -9.21 -19.81
C GLN A 803 -35.12 -9.81 -20.81
N VAL A 804 -35.52 -9.90 -22.08
CA VAL A 804 -34.69 -10.48 -23.15
C VAL A 804 -34.46 -9.47 -24.26
N PHE A 805 -33.19 -9.16 -24.51
CA PHE A 805 -32.74 -8.29 -25.59
C PHE A 805 -31.98 -9.09 -26.65
N TRP A 806 -32.28 -8.83 -27.92
CA TRP A 806 -31.60 -9.45 -29.07
C TRP A 806 -30.70 -8.44 -29.76
N ASP A 807 -29.44 -8.83 -29.96
CA ASP A 807 -28.50 -8.14 -30.85
C ASP A 807 -28.27 -9.02 -32.08
N ASN A 808 -28.75 -8.54 -33.23
CA ASN A 808 -28.66 -9.28 -34.48
C ASN A 808 -27.22 -9.35 -35.03
N ALA A 809 -26.43 -8.29 -34.86
CA ALA A 809 -25.07 -8.22 -35.39
C ALA A 809 -24.15 -9.17 -34.62
N ALA A 810 -24.26 -9.18 -33.29
CA ALA A 810 -23.52 -10.09 -32.43
C ALA A 810 -24.13 -11.50 -32.35
N ARG A 811 -25.35 -11.71 -32.86
CA ARG A 811 -26.19 -12.90 -32.62
C ARG A 811 -26.29 -13.24 -31.13
N ARG A 812 -26.35 -12.19 -30.30
CA ARG A 812 -26.30 -12.25 -28.84
C ARG A 812 -27.69 -12.06 -28.27
N VAL A 813 -28.04 -12.89 -27.30
CA VAL A 813 -29.17 -12.64 -26.41
C VAL A 813 -28.64 -12.20 -25.06
N THR A 814 -29.13 -11.06 -24.57
CA THR A 814 -28.87 -10.56 -23.23
C THR A 814 -30.14 -10.74 -22.41
N VAL A 815 -30.07 -11.55 -21.35
CA VAL A 815 -31.14 -11.78 -20.39
C VAL A 815 -30.81 -11.00 -19.12
N LEU A 816 -31.68 -10.07 -18.76
CA LEU A 816 -31.52 -9.20 -17.59
C LEU A 816 -32.59 -9.54 -16.57
N ARG A 817 -32.17 -9.82 -15.34
CA ARG A 817 -33.07 -10.06 -14.22
C ARG A 817 -32.44 -9.54 -12.94
N GLU A 818 -32.86 -8.36 -12.56
CA GLU A 818 -32.43 -7.61 -11.38
C GLU A 818 -30.95 -7.70 -11.06
N ASP A 819 -30.53 -8.71 -10.27
CA ASP A 819 -29.17 -8.96 -9.83
C ASP A 819 -28.28 -9.70 -10.85
N SER A 820 -28.84 -10.04 -12.01
CA SER A 820 -28.25 -10.97 -12.97
C SER A 820 -28.27 -10.44 -14.40
N ILE A 821 -27.11 -10.55 -15.04
CA ILE A 821 -26.94 -10.44 -16.49
C ILE A 821 -26.41 -11.77 -17.02
N ILE A 822 -27.14 -12.33 -17.98
CA ILE A 822 -26.73 -13.54 -18.71
C ILE A 822 -26.66 -13.21 -20.18
N GLU A 823 -25.52 -13.50 -20.80
CA GLU A 823 -25.30 -13.30 -22.22
C GLU A 823 -25.02 -14.63 -22.92
N LEU A 824 -25.73 -14.83 -24.01
CA LEU A 824 -25.76 -16.06 -24.79
C LEU A 824 -25.52 -15.73 -26.25
N TRP A 825 -24.77 -16.55 -26.97
CA TRP A 825 -24.57 -16.39 -28.41
C TRP A 825 -25.12 -17.60 -29.15
N VAL A 826 -25.97 -17.38 -30.16
CA VAL A 826 -26.55 -18.48 -30.95
C VAL A 826 -25.44 -19.25 -31.66
N GLY A 827 -25.38 -20.56 -31.43
CA GLY A 827 -24.35 -21.45 -31.98
C GLY A 827 -23.07 -21.53 -31.13
N ASN A 828 -22.98 -20.82 -30.00
CA ASN A 828 -21.85 -20.88 -29.08
C ASN A 828 -22.25 -21.54 -27.74
N SER A 829 -21.41 -22.46 -27.25
CA SER A 829 -21.58 -23.11 -25.95
C SER A 829 -20.88 -22.38 -24.80
N GLU A 830 -20.27 -21.23 -25.05
CA GLU A 830 -19.82 -20.32 -23.99
C GLU A 830 -20.86 -19.23 -23.74
N ILE A 831 -21.09 -18.95 -22.47
CA ILE A 831 -22.00 -17.92 -21.99
C ILE A 831 -21.24 -17.01 -21.03
N THR A 832 -21.79 -15.83 -20.78
CA THR A 832 -21.32 -14.96 -19.70
C THR A 832 -22.44 -14.80 -18.68
N ALA A 833 -22.15 -15.00 -17.41
CA ALA A 833 -23.06 -14.73 -16.31
C ALA A 833 -22.36 -13.82 -15.30
N ASN A 834 -22.87 -12.60 -15.09
CA ASN A 834 -22.31 -11.61 -14.18
C ASN A 834 -20.80 -11.38 -14.39
N GLY A 835 -20.39 -11.19 -15.64
CA GLY A 835 -18.99 -11.00 -16.03
C GLY A 835 -18.13 -12.27 -16.02
N VAL A 836 -18.65 -13.42 -15.58
CA VAL A 836 -17.93 -14.71 -15.53
C VAL A 836 -18.25 -15.54 -16.75
N ARG A 837 -17.21 -16.01 -17.46
CA ARG A 837 -17.39 -16.97 -18.55
C ARG A 837 -17.71 -18.37 -18.02
N LYS A 838 -18.71 -19.02 -18.63
CA LYS A 838 -19.10 -20.40 -18.30
C LYS A 838 -19.34 -21.20 -19.58
N LYS A 839 -18.92 -22.46 -19.57
CA LYS A 839 -19.23 -23.42 -20.64
C LYS A 839 -20.55 -24.13 -20.31
N VAL A 840 -21.42 -24.24 -21.30
CA VAL A 840 -22.69 -24.96 -21.19
C VAL A 840 -22.68 -26.23 -22.04
N ILE A 841 -23.55 -27.18 -21.68
CA ILE A 841 -23.61 -28.51 -22.31
C ILE A 841 -24.05 -28.47 -23.79
N ALA A 842 -24.73 -27.41 -24.22
CA ALA A 842 -25.13 -27.22 -25.60
C ALA A 842 -25.34 -25.72 -25.91
N ALA A 843 -25.14 -25.33 -27.16
CA ALA A 843 -25.33 -23.95 -27.60
C ALA A 843 -26.82 -23.58 -27.75
N PRO A 844 -27.21 -22.31 -27.53
CA PRO A 844 -28.49 -21.79 -27.99
C PRO A 844 -28.63 -21.92 -29.50
N ILE A 845 -29.86 -22.17 -29.98
CA ILE A 845 -30.15 -22.35 -31.40
C ILE A 845 -31.26 -21.41 -31.84
N ASN A 846 -31.16 -20.89 -33.06
CA ASN A 846 -32.26 -20.16 -33.70
C ASN A 846 -32.98 -21.13 -34.63
N LYS A 847 -34.29 -21.32 -34.43
CA LYS A 847 -35.15 -22.15 -35.26
C LYS A 847 -36.42 -21.38 -35.58
N ASN A 848 -36.67 -21.15 -36.87
CA ASN A 848 -37.83 -20.43 -37.39
C ASN A 848 -38.00 -19.03 -36.75
N GLY A 849 -36.90 -18.29 -36.59
CA GLY A 849 -36.90 -16.95 -36.02
C GLY A 849 -37.04 -16.87 -34.49
N SER A 850 -37.13 -18.02 -33.81
CA SER A 850 -37.17 -18.09 -32.34
C SER A 850 -35.87 -18.67 -31.79
N VAL A 851 -35.34 -18.06 -30.73
CA VAL A 851 -34.16 -18.58 -30.01
C VAL A 851 -34.60 -19.57 -28.95
N TYR A 852 -33.97 -20.74 -28.96
CA TYR A 852 -34.14 -21.79 -27.98
C TYR A 852 -32.86 -22.01 -27.21
N VAL A 853 -33.00 -22.21 -25.91
CA VAL A 853 -31.88 -22.46 -25.00
C VAL A 853 -32.03 -23.84 -24.35
N PRO A 854 -30.92 -24.54 -24.05
CA PRO A 854 -30.99 -25.72 -23.21
C PRO A 854 -31.57 -25.34 -21.85
N VAL A 855 -32.52 -26.13 -21.36
CA VAL A 855 -33.32 -25.79 -20.16
C VAL A 855 -32.47 -25.34 -18.96
N ARG A 856 -31.36 -26.02 -18.68
CA ARG A 856 -30.50 -25.75 -17.51
C ARG A 856 -29.74 -24.43 -17.61
N VAL A 857 -29.47 -23.94 -18.82
CA VAL A 857 -28.59 -22.78 -19.06
C VAL A 857 -29.15 -21.49 -18.49
N ILE A 858 -30.47 -21.28 -18.59
CA ILE A 858 -31.11 -20.08 -18.06
C ILE A 858 -31.69 -20.35 -16.67
N SER A 859 -32.36 -21.49 -16.47
CA SER A 859 -33.02 -21.79 -15.21
C SER A 859 -32.03 -21.85 -14.04
N GLU A 860 -30.91 -22.56 -14.17
CA GLU A 860 -29.95 -22.69 -13.06
C GLU A 860 -29.20 -21.37 -12.80
N GLN A 861 -28.87 -20.60 -13.85
CA GLN A 861 -28.21 -19.30 -13.69
C GLN A 861 -29.11 -18.24 -13.06
N LEU A 862 -30.44 -18.39 -13.18
CA LEU A 862 -31.44 -17.57 -12.50
C LEU A 862 -31.94 -18.20 -11.18
N GLY A 863 -31.20 -19.18 -10.65
CA GLY A 863 -31.45 -19.77 -9.32
C GLY A 863 -32.61 -20.77 -9.24
N GLN A 864 -33.05 -21.34 -10.37
CA GLN A 864 -34.09 -22.36 -10.46
C GLN A 864 -33.50 -23.76 -10.59
N THR A 865 -34.27 -24.76 -10.19
CA THR A 865 -34.01 -26.19 -10.37
C THR A 865 -34.81 -26.74 -11.55
N VAL A 866 -34.25 -27.74 -12.24
CA VAL A 866 -34.87 -28.36 -13.41
C VAL A 866 -35.09 -29.85 -13.18
N GLY A 867 -36.34 -30.29 -13.21
CA GLY A 867 -36.76 -31.69 -13.23
C GLY A 867 -37.11 -32.16 -14.64
N TRP A 868 -36.82 -33.43 -14.92
CA TRP A 868 -37.17 -34.12 -16.17
C TRP A 868 -37.86 -35.45 -15.86
N GLU A 869 -39.06 -35.66 -16.40
CA GLU A 869 -39.79 -36.94 -16.34
C GLU A 869 -39.76 -37.60 -17.74
N PRO A 870 -38.96 -38.66 -17.93
CA PRO A 870 -38.78 -39.31 -19.23
C PRO A 870 -40.06 -39.90 -19.81
N LYS A 871 -40.94 -40.48 -18.97
CA LYS A 871 -42.13 -41.21 -19.45
C LYS A 871 -43.16 -40.28 -20.09
N THR A 872 -43.39 -39.13 -19.47
CA THR A 872 -44.35 -38.12 -19.96
C THR A 872 -43.70 -37.05 -20.81
N LYS A 873 -42.37 -37.10 -20.97
CA LYS A 873 -41.53 -36.08 -21.62
C LYS A 873 -41.79 -34.68 -21.05
N THR A 874 -41.89 -34.60 -19.73
CA THR A 874 -42.27 -33.37 -19.00
C THR A 874 -41.04 -32.72 -18.38
N ILE A 875 -40.94 -31.41 -18.55
CA ILE A 875 -39.91 -30.54 -18.00
C ILE A 875 -40.57 -29.69 -16.91
N THR A 876 -39.98 -29.67 -15.71
CA THR A 876 -40.47 -28.87 -14.58
C THR A 876 -39.37 -27.93 -14.10
N ILE A 877 -39.64 -26.63 -13.98
CA ILE A 877 -38.72 -25.60 -13.47
C ILE A 877 -39.30 -25.04 -12.16
N ARG A 878 -38.50 -24.96 -11.09
CA ARG A 878 -38.93 -24.52 -9.74
C ARG A 878 -37.84 -23.81 -8.93
#